data_AF-A0A941Q4B1-F1
#
_entry.id   AF-A0A941Q4B1-F1
#
_cell.length_a   1.000
_cell.length_b   1.000
_cell.length_c   1.000
_cell.angle_alpha   90.00
_cell.angle_beta   90.00
_cell.angle_gamma   90.00
#
_symmetry.space_group_name_H-M   'P 1'
#
loop_
_entity.id
_entity.type
_entity.pdbx_description
1 polymer ?
#
loop_
_entity_poly.entity_id
_entity_poly.type
_entity_poly.pdbx_seq_one_letter_code
_entity_poly.pdbx_strand_id
1 'polypeptide(L)'
;FLHPREMDPNGKYKGFVASDLMALSRTQEGGSLMFIDAANYSEYNTPANKTVAAVGGQTEVTDKALNQNRGLSPYGRITTPYPLWDGTDRVLLAYRPCEVTRNGTVIPCANLTDAERASLTDETLTREQTAALPVQDNAPAAYAIYMFDPAKQTFLPVATPPAGFMYVDPVAIAKRDEPNATAPTSVDAALAAQGLGEIEVRSVYDTDGLERNGETMLAASDLPAGCSAGIAKTAPLSAADTRAQVADLRRLKDPADAAYGCSPMRFIRATRVVAPQAGSTAMREAIGETDFEPQQILGYAPIEPDGSFKLHVPADTPIGLTVIDNKGRGVQTHLNWIQVRPGERRTCLGCHSPRRGASINSGTVVDTLPAALNTALASQHQSGETLASTRTRLDASRLVMSTDMEFTDVWATGTNARAPVTIRYTGNANPADDLRTAVPTNGFVNYPDHVQPLWSRDRGANTCTNCHADPAKLDLRGTISGTGRMTSYEELVLGDPVIDPATGLPQTRLRDGEPEIVRGAALVETMAPGVFGMARASRLGEIIFGENLKASAAARTAHPNPPAGAPDHSTMLNLAEKRVVSEWMDLGGQYYNNLAANGSPVRVAKLSQTVFESTVFPILQSDCASCHQPNGNSGAAQTAQSFADNRFVLAGSVEGDYNVTLTMISDVCNGPSSALLRRPSTAPHPSGATGQTTPPLPAGGTKYNAIASWIASGCQNP
;
A
#
# COMPACT_ATOMS: atom_id res chain seq x y z
N PHE A 1 11.01 -8.93 8.80
CA PHE A 1 12.33 -9.10 9.44
C PHE A 1 12.36 -8.23 10.68
N LEU A 2 12.65 -8.81 11.84
CA LEU A 2 12.81 -8.10 13.11
C LEU A 2 14.10 -8.59 13.80
N HIS A 3 14.54 -7.82 14.81
CA HIS A 3 15.72 -8.11 15.64
C HIS A 3 17.00 -8.46 14.85
N PRO A 4 17.42 -7.69 13.83
CA PRO A 4 18.65 -7.97 13.11
C PRO A 4 19.89 -7.90 14.03
N ARG A 5 20.75 -8.92 13.93
CA ARG A 5 22.03 -9.03 14.64
C ARG A 5 23.11 -9.57 13.72
N GLU A 6 24.30 -8.99 13.78
CA GLU A 6 25.45 -9.50 13.03
C GLU A 6 25.89 -10.89 13.53
N MET A 7 26.14 -11.78 12.58
CA MET A 7 26.78 -13.07 12.83
C MET A 7 28.26 -12.88 13.19
N ASP A 8 28.90 -13.92 13.70
CA ASP A 8 30.31 -13.86 14.11
C ASP A 8 31.23 -13.47 12.94
N PRO A 9 32.02 -12.39 13.04
CA PRO A 9 32.97 -12.01 11.99
C PRO A 9 34.09 -13.06 11.78
N ASN A 10 34.34 -13.93 12.75
CA ASN A 10 35.32 -15.02 12.67
C ASN A 10 34.70 -16.38 12.30
N GLY A 11 33.37 -16.44 12.18
CA GLY A 11 32.61 -17.64 11.88
C GLY A 11 32.45 -17.93 10.39
N LYS A 12 31.74 -19.02 10.07
CA LYS A 12 31.34 -19.41 8.73
C LYS A 12 30.40 -18.37 8.09
N TYR A 13 29.53 -17.77 8.89
CA TYR A 13 28.55 -16.78 8.42
C TYR A 13 29.05 -15.34 8.56
N LYS A 14 30.36 -15.11 8.47
CA LYS A 14 30.94 -13.76 8.52
C LYS A 14 30.28 -12.82 7.52
N GLY A 15 29.85 -11.65 8.00
CA GLY A 15 29.14 -10.64 7.19
C GLY A 15 27.67 -10.94 6.92
N PHE A 16 27.12 -12.00 7.51
CA PHE A 16 25.68 -12.24 7.56
C PHE A 16 25.03 -11.53 8.75
N VAL A 17 23.73 -11.32 8.65
CA VAL A 17 22.86 -10.87 9.73
C VAL A 17 21.84 -11.96 10.02
N ALA A 18 21.71 -12.37 11.29
CA ALA A 18 20.60 -13.16 11.77
C ALA A 18 19.42 -12.25 12.10
N SER A 19 18.22 -12.65 11.70
CA SER A 19 16.97 -11.92 11.97
C SER A 19 15.84 -12.93 11.98
N ASP A 20 14.80 -12.67 12.77
CA ASP A 20 13.56 -13.43 12.63
C ASP A 20 12.66 -12.82 11.55
N LEU A 21 11.90 -13.67 10.85
CA LEU A 21 10.91 -13.27 9.86
C LEU A 21 9.54 -13.81 10.26
N MET A 22 8.62 -12.89 10.54
CA MET A 22 7.26 -13.20 10.99
C MET A 22 6.25 -12.21 10.42
N ALA A 23 4.99 -12.65 10.32
CA ALA A 23 3.85 -11.77 10.09
C ALA A 23 3.64 -10.81 11.28
N LEU A 24 3.17 -9.58 11.00
CA LEU A 24 2.90 -8.55 12.03
C LEU A 24 1.77 -8.89 13.01
N SER A 25 1.07 -10.02 12.84
CA SER A 25 -0.06 -10.40 13.68
C SER A 25 -0.29 -11.92 13.67
N ARG A 26 -0.95 -12.42 14.73
CA ARG A 26 -1.49 -13.78 14.88
C ARG A 26 -0.46 -14.94 14.92
N THR A 27 0.79 -14.64 15.24
CA THR A 27 1.82 -15.67 15.52
C THR A 27 2.06 -15.88 17.02
N GLN A 28 1.53 -15.00 17.87
CA GLN A 28 1.88 -14.85 19.30
C GLN A 28 3.40 -14.63 19.49
N GLU A 29 3.95 -13.66 18.75
CA GLU A 29 5.40 -13.46 18.56
C GLU A 29 6.06 -14.63 17.81
N GLY A 30 7.07 -14.35 16.98
CA GLY A 30 7.93 -15.35 16.33
C GLY A 30 7.50 -15.90 14.97
N GLY A 31 8.48 -16.39 14.23
CA GLY A 31 8.37 -16.95 12.88
C GLY A 31 9.57 -17.84 12.57
N SER A 32 10.27 -17.59 11.47
CA SER A 32 11.47 -18.33 11.06
C SER A 32 12.77 -17.61 11.43
N LEU A 33 13.87 -18.36 11.55
CA LEU A 33 15.21 -17.82 11.69
C LEU A 33 15.85 -17.65 10.31
N MET A 34 16.14 -16.40 9.94
CA MET A 34 16.72 -16.05 8.67
C MET A 34 18.17 -15.61 8.83
N PHE A 35 19.04 -16.16 8.00
CA PHE A 35 20.40 -15.67 7.80
C PHE A 35 20.44 -14.88 6.48
N ILE A 36 20.87 -13.62 6.57
CA ILE A 36 20.89 -12.66 5.47
C ILE A 36 22.35 -12.36 5.15
N ASP A 37 22.82 -12.75 3.96
CA ASP A 37 24.14 -12.46 3.42
C ASP A 37 24.25 -10.98 3.03
N ALA A 38 24.37 -10.12 4.04
CA ALA A 38 24.55 -8.69 3.86
C ALA A 38 25.92 -8.36 3.25
N ALA A 39 26.90 -9.28 3.25
CA ALA A 39 28.21 -9.06 2.67
C ALA A 39 28.19 -9.12 1.14
N ASN A 40 27.45 -10.07 0.57
CA ASN A 40 27.45 -10.33 -0.86
C ASN A 40 26.18 -9.85 -1.57
N TYR A 41 25.14 -9.43 -0.85
CA TYR A 41 23.89 -8.97 -1.44
C TYR A 41 23.44 -7.64 -0.85
N SER A 42 22.83 -6.81 -1.70
CA SER A 42 22.17 -5.56 -1.26
C SER A 42 20.65 -5.72 -1.08
N GLU A 43 20.06 -6.73 -1.73
CA GLU A 43 18.65 -7.14 -1.65
C GLU A 43 18.56 -8.66 -1.84
N TYR A 44 17.37 -9.25 -1.69
CA TYR A 44 17.16 -10.71 -1.81
C TYR A 44 17.94 -11.33 -2.99
N ASN A 45 17.76 -10.85 -4.21
CA ASN A 45 18.43 -11.38 -5.40
C ASN A 45 19.38 -10.38 -6.08
N THR A 46 19.84 -9.34 -5.37
CA THR A 46 20.73 -8.32 -5.96
C THR A 46 22.15 -8.50 -5.43
N PRO A 47 23.06 -9.11 -6.22
CA PRO A 47 24.44 -9.29 -5.83
C PRO A 47 25.16 -7.96 -5.67
N ALA A 48 26.13 -7.91 -4.77
CA ALA A 48 26.96 -6.73 -4.53
C ALA A 48 27.91 -6.43 -5.70
N ASN A 49 28.26 -7.43 -6.51
CA ASN A 49 29.10 -7.29 -7.70
C ASN A 49 28.92 -8.48 -8.67
N LYS A 50 29.57 -8.44 -9.84
CA LYS A 50 29.43 -9.46 -10.90
C LYS A 50 29.99 -10.84 -10.57
N THR A 51 30.84 -10.99 -9.55
CA THR A 51 31.41 -12.30 -9.18
C THR A 51 30.50 -13.09 -8.25
N VAL A 52 29.48 -12.44 -7.68
CA VAL A 52 28.46 -13.07 -6.83
C VAL A 52 27.25 -13.44 -7.69
N ALA A 53 26.78 -14.69 -7.58
CA ALA A 53 25.62 -15.17 -8.34
C ALA A 53 24.29 -14.61 -7.79
N ALA A 54 23.33 -14.31 -8.67
CA ALA A 54 21.99 -13.84 -8.28
C ALA A 54 21.06 -14.99 -7.84
N VAL A 55 21.43 -15.71 -6.78
CA VAL A 55 20.73 -16.91 -6.30
C VAL A 55 19.88 -16.72 -5.05
N GLY A 56 20.02 -15.57 -4.36
CA GLY A 56 19.31 -15.30 -3.10
C GLY A 56 20.27 -15.15 -1.92
N GLY A 57 20.31 -13.97 -1.32
CA GLY A 57 21.10 -13.66 -0.13
C GLY A 57 20.34 -13.84 1.19
N GLN A 58 19.10 -14.34 1.17
CA GLN A 58 18.32 -14.56 2.39
C GLN A 58 17.92 -16.04 2.45
N THR A 59 18.18 -16.70 3.57
CA THR A 59 17.94 -18.14 3.70
C THR A 59 17.43 -18.46 5.10
N GLU A 60 16.40 -19.30 5.16
CA GLU A 60 16.00 -19.93 6.41
C GLU A 60 17.02 -21.00 6.78
N VAL A 61 17.62 -20.89 7.96
CA VAL A 61 18.80 -21.70 8.32
C VAL A 61 18.44 -23.04 8.99
N THR A 62 17.18 -23.23 9.38
CA THR A 62 16.70 -24.46 9.99
C THR A 62 16.48 -25.54 8.94
N ASP A 63 16.79 -26.80 9.27
CA ASP A 63 16.59 -27.96 8.40
C ASP A 63 15.12 -28.22 8.05
N LYS A 64 14.23 -27.82 8.97
CA LYS A 64 12.79 -27.76 8.78
C LYS A 64 12.35 -26.32 8.64
N ALA A 65 11.60 -26.04 7.57
CA ALA A 65 10.99 -24.74 7.37
C ALA A 65 9.96 -24.46 8.47
N LEU A 66 10.07 -23.31 9.10
CA LEU A 66 9.16 -22.78 10.09
C LEU A 66 8.15 -21.88 9.37
N ASN A 67 6.88 -21.93 9.80
CA ASN A 67 5.85 -21.11 9.19
C ASN A 67 6.06 -19.63 9.58
N GLN A 68 6.53 -18.83 8.62
CA GLN A 68 6.73 -17.39 8.73
C GLN A 68 5.41 -16.58 8.58
N ASN A 69 4.34 -17.23 8.14
CA ASN A 69 3.00 -16.65 8.03
C ASN A 69 2.16 -16.96 9.29
N ARG A 70 0.87 -16.60 9.21
CA ARG A 70 -0.15 -16.96 10.20
C ARG A 70 -0.38 -18.48 10.24
N GLY A 71 -1.05 -18.95 11.29
CA GLY A 71 -1.45 -20.35 11.47
C GLY A 71 -0.39 -21.23 12.14
N LEU A 72 -0.62 -22.54 12.12
CA LEU A 72 0.24 -23.51 12.81
C LEU A 72 1.65 -23.50 12.21
N SER A 73 2.67 -23.57 13.07
CA SER A 73 4.04 -23.84 12.65
C SER A 73 4.46 -25.23 13.14
N PRO A 74 4.44 -26.27 12.27
CA PRO A 74 4.60 -27.67 12.68
C PRO A 74 5.89 -27.98 13.44
N TYR A 75 6.92 -27.16 13.24
CA TYR A 75 8.24 -27.31 13.84
C TYR A 75 8.56 -26.21 14.86
N GLY A 76 7.55 -25.46 15.30
CA GLY A 76 7.68 -24.40 16.28
C GLY A 76 7.97 -23.03 15.67
N ARG A 77 8.24 -22.04 16.53
CA ARG A 77 8.51 -20.65 16.12
C ARG A 77 9.74 -20.13 16.84
N ILE A 78 10.49 -19.26 16.15
CA ILE A 78 11.68 -18.60 16.68
C ILE A 78 11.45 -17.10 16.74
N THR A 79 11.97 -16.45 17.77
CA THR A 79 12.08 -14.98 17.85
C THR A 79 13.38 -14.55 18.52
N THR A 80 13.76 -13.29 18.35
CA THR A 80 14.86 -12.62 19.06
C THR A 80 16.20 -13.37 18.98
N PRO A 81 16.73 -13.67 17.78
CA PRO A 81 18.02 -14.33 17.64
C PRO A 81 19.17 -13.45 18.15
N TYR A 82 20.12 -14.08 18.83
CA TYR A 82 21.34 -13.48 19.37
C TYR A 82 22.54 -14.38 19.05
N PRO A 83 23.24 -14.12 17.91
CA PRO A 83 24.45 -14.85 17.54
C PRO A 83 25.58 -14.68 18.56
N LEU A 84 26.31 -15.75 18.83
CA LEU A 84 27.53 -15.74 19.64
C LEU A 84 28.75 -15.42 18.77
N TRP A 85 29.67 -14.62 19.30
CA TRP A 85 30.95 -14.28 18.66
C TRP A 85 32.10 -15.04 19.33
N ASP A 86 32.08 -16.36 19.23
CA ASP A 86 33.01 -17.31 19.86
C ASP A 86 33.63 -18.33 18.87
N GLY A 87 33.46 -18.09 17.57
CA GLY A 87 33.90 -18.93 16.45
C GLY A 87 32.93 -20.07 16.09
N THR A 88 31.80 -20.19 16.79
CA THR A 88 30.89 -21.36 16.63
C THR A 88 29.67 -21.11 15.75
N ASP A 89 29.36 -19.85 15.42
CA ASP A 89 28.12 -19.43 14.74
C ASP A 89 26.81 -19.84 15.45
N ARG A 90 26.88 -20.30 16.70
CA ARG A 90 25.70 -20.64 17.48
C ARG A 90 24.88 -19.40 17.78
N VAL A 91 23.57 -19.58 17.88
CA VAL A 91 22.62 -18.49 18.11
C VAL A 91 21.80 -18.82 19.36
N LEU A 92 21.88 -17.95 20.37
CA LEU A 92 20.87 -17.94 21.43
C LEU A 92 19.59 -17.37 20.84
N LEU A 93 18.46 -18.03 21.06
CA LEU A 93 17.19 -17.58 20.52
C LEU A 93 16.06 -18.00 21.43
N ALA A 94 14.94 -17.30 21.34
CA ALA A 94 13.70 -17.74 21.95
C ALA A 94 13.01 -18.69 20.98
N TYR A 95 12.78 -19.94 21.41
CA TYR A 95 12.08 -20.95 20.62
C TYR A 95 10.90 -21.50 21.42
N ARG A 96 9.77 -21.66 20.73
CA ARG A 96 8.65 -22.46 21.21
C ARG A 96 8.46 -23.66 20.30
N PRO A 97 8.33 -24.89 20.84
CA PRO A 97 7.92 -26.04 20.05
C PRO A 97 6.53 -25.84 19.45
N CYS A 98 6.15 -26.69 18.50
CA CYS A 98 4.76 -26.73 18.05
C CYS A 98 3.91 -27.37 19.16
N GLU A 99 3.00 -26.58 19.72
CA GLU A 99 2.03 -26.99 20.73
C GLU A 99 0.64 -26.50 20.34
N VAL A 100 -0.36 -27.31 20.67
CA VAL A 100 -1.79 -27.05 20.45
C VAL A 100 -2.55 -27.48 21.68
N THR A 101 -3.81 -27.10 21.82
CA THR A 101 -4.67 -27.70 22.84
C THR A 101 -5.48 -28.84 22.24
N ARG A 102 -5.60 -29.97 22.95
CA ARG A 102 -6.57 -31.03 22.69
C ARG A 102 -7.55 -31.08 23.87
N ASN A 103 -8.81 -30.74 23.63
CA ASN A 103 -9.85 -30.57 24.64
C ASN A 103 -9.38 -29.67 25.79
N GLY A 104 -8.75 -28.53 25.45
CA GLY A 104 -8.22 -27.55 26.41
C GLY A 104 -6.89 -27.94 27.08
N THR A 105 -6.37 -29.15 26.85
CA THR A 105 -5.07 -29.58 27.40
C THR A 105 -3.96 -29.35 26.39
N VAL A 106 -2.89 -28.64 26.77
CA VAL A 106 -1.73 -28.42 25.89
C VAL A 106 -1.04 -29.75 25.59
N ILE A 107 -0.81 -30.03 24.31
CA ILE A 107 -0.07 -31.18 23.81
C ILE A 107 0.92 -30.76 22.72
N PRO A 108 2.04 -31.48 22.54
CA PRO A 108 2.95 -31.22 21.43
C PRO A 108 2.32 -31.68 20.11
N CYS A 109 2.58 -30.95 19.02
CA CYS A 109 2.06 -31.29 17.68
C CYS A 109 2.53 -32.65 17.16
N ALA A 110 3.64 -33.18 17.70
CA ALA A 110 4.12 -34.53 17.42
C ALA A 110 3.09 -35.62 17.79
N ASN A 111 2.18 -35.32 18.72
CA ASN A 111 1.13 -36.24 19.17
C ASN A 111 -0.18 -36.10 18.37
N LEU A 112 -0.19 -35.27 17.33
CA LEU A 112 -1.33 -35.15 16.42
C LEU A 112 -1.38 -36.30 15.43
N THR A 113 -2.59 -36.72 15.11
CA THR A 113 -2.89 -37.56 13.94
C THR A 113 -2.85 -36.72 12.67
N ASP A 114 -2.79 -37.37 11.50
CA ASP A 114 -2.83 -36.66 10.21
C ASP A 114 -4.16 -35.93 10.00
N ALA A 115 -5.28 -36.50 10.48
CA ALA A 115 -6.58 -35.87 10.43
C ALA A 115 -6.66 -34.61 11.31
N GLU A 116 -6.12 -34.67 12.54
CA GLU A 116 -6.06 -33.49 13.41
C GLU A 116 -5.15 -32.40 12.80
N ARG A 117 -3.98 -32.78 12.26
CA ARG A 117 -3.11 -31.83 11.54
C ARG A 117 -3.82 -31.17 10.37
N ALA A 118 -4.50 -31.95 9.53
CA ALA A 118 -5.26 -31.44 8.40
C ALA A 118 -6.30 -30.42 8.87
N SER A 119 -7.06 -30.73 9.93
CA SER A 119 -8.09 -29.86 10.47
C SER A 119 -7.57 -28.51 11.00
N LEU A 120 -6.35 -28.47 11.55
CA LEU A 120 -5.73 -27.22 12.04
C LEU A 120 -5.24 -26.30 10.92
N THR A 121 -5.04 -26.84 9.72
CA THR A 121 -4.61 -26.10 8.52
C THR A 121 -5.73 -25.98 7.48
N ASP A 122 -6.93 -26.45 7.81
CA ASP A 122 -8.06 -26.45 6.89
C ASP A 122 -8.72 -25.07 6.87
N GLU A 123 -8.32 -24.26 5.91
CA GLU A 123 -8.90 -22.94 5.69
C GLU A 123 -10.36 -23.02 5.20
N THR A 124 -10.90 -24.21 4.90
CA THR A 124 -12.31 -24.39 4.48
C THR A 124 -13.30 -24.57 5.64
N LEU A 125 -12.83 -24.59 6.89
CA LEU A 125 -13.68 -24.68 8.06
C LEU A 125 -14.17 -23.31 8.53
N THR A 126 -15.44 -23.22 8.93
CA THR A 126 -15.99 -22.01 9.57
C THR A 126 -15.42 -21.83 10.98
N ARG A 127 -15.58 -20.64 11.56
CA ARG A 127 -15.24 -20.38 12.98
C ARG A 127 -15.91 -21.36 13.95
N GLU A 128 -17.17 -21.70 13.72
CA GLU A 128 -17.93 -22.63 14.58
C GLU A 128 -17.41 -24.05 14.43
N GLN A 129 -17.17 -24.50 13.19
CA GLN A 129 -16.58 -25.81 12.93
C GLN A 129 -15.20 -25.91 13.56
N THR A 130 -14.38 -24.86 13.42
CA THR A 130 -13.04 -24.77 14.01
C THR A 130 -13.10 -24.78 15.55
N ALA A 131 -14.03 -24.04 16.15
CA ALA A 131 -14.21 -24.00 17.60
C ALA A 131 -14.72 -25.34 18.17
N ALA A 132 -15.48 -26.09 17.37
CA ALA A 132 -15.97 -27.42 17.73
C ALA A 132 -14.92 -28.52 17.57
N LEU A 133 -13.79 -28.25 16.90
CA LEU A 133 -12.71 -29.23 16.80
C LEU A 133 -12.14 -29.52 18.19
N PRO A 134 -11.86 -30.81 18.49
CA PRO A 134 -11.21 -31.19 19.74
C PRO A 134 -9.79 -30.65 19.83
N VAL A 135 -9.14 -30.30 18.71
CA VAL A 135 -7.78 -29.74 18.68
C VAL A 135 -7.80 -28.31 18.17
N GLN A 136 -7.08 -27.40 18.83
CA GLN A 136 -7.02 -25.97 18.48
C GLN A 136 -5.58 -25.42 18.53
N ASP A 137 -5.21 -24.56 17.56
CA ASP A 137 -3.97 -23.78 17.54
C ASP A 137 -4.07 -22.53 18.44
N ASN A 138 -4.26 -22.77 19.74
CA ASN A 138 -4.45 -21.73 20.75
C ASN A 138 -3.64 -22.00 22.02
N ALA A 139 -2.62 -22.85 21.95
CA ALA A 139 -1.71 -23.04 23.06
C ALA A 139 -1.05 -21.69 23.42
N PRO A 140 -0.96 -21.32 24.71
CA PRO A 140 -0.27 -20.10 25.12
C PRO A 140 1.20 -20.14 24.68
N ALA A 141 1.70 -19.02 24.15
CA ALA A 141 3.12 -18.91 23.81
C ALA A 141 4.01 -19.00 25.05
N ALA A 142 4.77 -20.10 25.17
CA ALA A 142 5.75 -20.33 26.22
C ALA A 142 7.16 -20.41 25.61
N TYR A 143 7.70 -19.28 25.16
CA TYR A 143 9.06 -19.23 24.62
C TYR A 143 10.09 -19.55 25.71
N ALA A 144 10.98 -20.50 25.42
CA ALA A 144 12.17 -20.77 26.20
C ALA A 144 13.41 -20.36 25.42
N ILE A 145 14.51 -20.09 26.13
CA ILE A 145 15.79 -19.77 25.50
C ILE A 145 16.48 -21.07 25.12
N TYR A 146 16.82 -21.19 23.83
CA TYR A 146 17.60 -22.29 23.27
C TYR A 146 18.90 -21.77 22.68
N MET A 147 19.90 -22.64 22.67
CA MET A 147 21.09 -22.52 21.85
C MET A 147 20.88 -23.32 20.57
N PHE A 148 20.77 -22.63 19.44
CA PHE A 148 20.74 -23.25 18.12
C PHE A 148 22.14 -23.34 17.53
N ASP A 149 22.53 -24.53 17.08
CA ASP A 149 23.79 -24.77 16.35
C ASP A 149 23.45 -25.01 14.87
N PRO A 150 23.73 -24.05 13.97
CA PRO A 150 23.38 -24.17 12.56
C PRO A 150 24.18 -25.26 11.82
N ALA A 151 25.35 -25.65 12.32
CA ALA A 151 26.15 -26.71 11.70
C ALA A 151 25.58 -28.10 12.02
N LYS A 152 25.04 -28.27 13.23
CA LYS A 152 24.48 -29.54 13.71
C LYS A 152 22.96 -29.62 13.63
N GLN A 153 22.29 -28.50 13.40
CA GLN A 153 20.82 -28.38 13.41
C GLN A 153 20.21 -28.82 14.75
N THR A 154 20.90 -28.52 15.85
CA THR A 154 20.46 -28.90 17.20
C THR A 154 19.95 -27.69 17.98
N PHE A 155 18.87 -27.89 18.73
CA PHE A 155 18.31 -26.93 19.69
C PHE A 155 18.55 -27.44 21.10
N LEU A 156 19.45 -26.78 21.84
CA LEU A 156 19.74 -27.14 23.23
C LEU A 156 19.04 -26.16 24.19
N PRO A 157 18.15 -26.61 25.09
CA PRO A 157 17.49 -25.72 26.02
C PRO A 157 18.50 -25.12 27.00
N VAL A 158 18.44 -23.80 27.17
CA VAL A 158 19.31 -23.03 28.08
C VAL A 158 18.51 -22.57 29.30
N ALA A 159 17.30 -22.05 29.09
CA ALA A 159 16.43 -21.59 30.17
C ALA A 159 14.96 -21.73 29.79
N THR A 160 14.18 -22.40 30.63
CA THR A 160 12.73 -22.57 30.46
C THR A 160 11.97 -21.62 31.39
N PRO A 161 10.94 -20.91 30.91
CA PRO A 161 10.16 -20.02 31.75
C PRO A 161 9.24 -20.80 32.71
N PRO A 162 8.86 -20.20 33.86
CA PRO A 162 7.76 -20.71 34.66
C PRO A 162 6.42 -20.61 33.89
N ALA A 163 5.41 -21.39 34.31
CA ALA A 163 4.10 -21.38 33.68
C ALA A 163 3.48 -19.97 33.65
N GLY A 164 2.93 -19.58 32.49
CA GLY A 164 2.35 -18.25 32.26
C GLY A 164 3.37 -17.16 31.90
N PHE A 165 4.65 -17.48 31.83
CA PHE A 165 5.71 -16.57 31.39
C PHE A 165 6.38 -17.08 30.11
N MET A 166 7.05 -16.18 29.41
CA MET A 166 7.92 -16.49 28.29
C MET A 166 9.26 -15.78 28.49
N TYR A 167 10.34 -16.41 28.04
CA TYR A 167 11.66 -15.78 27.94
C TYR A 167 11.93 -15.42 26.49
N VAL A 168 12.19 -14.14 26.25
CA VAL A 168 12.54 -13.54 24.95
C VAL A 168 13.75 -12.63 25.13
N ASP A 169 14.30 -12.14 24.02
CA ASP A 169 15.44 -11.21 24.01
C ASP A 169 16.66 -11.74 24.79
N PRO A 170 17.15 -12.96 24.50
CA PRO A 170 18.36 -13.44 25.15
C PRO A 170 19.53 -12.51 24.82
N VAL A 171 20.36 -12.23 25.83
CA VAL A 171 21.57 -11.43 25.68
C VAL A 171 22.75 -12.25 26.17
N ALA A 172 23.70 -12.54 25.28
CA ALA A 172 24.98 -13.09 25.69
C ALA A 172 25.89 -11.95 26.19
N ILE A 173 26.35 -12.05 27.43
CA ILE A 173 27.40 -11.16 27.94
C ILE A 173 28.74 -11.71 27.44
N ALA A 174 29.22 -11.15 26.34
CA ALA A 174 30.49 -11.51 25.72
C ALA A 174 31.28 -10.25 25.36
N LYS A 175 32.61 -10.37 25.26
CA LYS A 175 33.43 -9.31 24.69
C LYS A 175 33.01 -9.13 23.22
N ARG A 176 32.60 -7.93 22.87
CA ARG A 176 32.40 -7.52 21.48
C ARG A 176 33.32 -6.37 21.17
N ASP A 177 33.81 -6.36 19.94
CA ASP A 177 34.45 -5.17 19.42
C ASP A 177 33.38 -4.08 19.32
N GLU A 178 33.76 -2.87 19.72
CA GLU A 178 32.89 -1.71 19.53
C GLU A 178 32.60 -1.59 18.03
N PRO A 179 31.32 -1.45 17.61
CA PRO A 179 31.01 -1.24 16.21
C PRO A 179 31.83 -0.07 15.67
N ASN A 180 32.30 -0.17 14.43
CA ASN A 180 32.99 0.95 13.79
C ASN A 180 32.07 2.18 13.81
N ALA A 181 32.36 3.12 14.69
CA ALA A 181 31.68 4.40 14.71
C ALA A 181 32.14 5.17 13.47
N THR A 182 31.24 5.30 12.48
CA THR A 182 31.44 6.30 11.44
C THR A 182 31.47 7.68 12.09
N ALA A 183 32.34 8.57 11.61
CA ALA A 183 32.31 9.96 12.07
C ALA A 183 30.86 10.48 12.00
N PRO A 184 30.37 11.18 13.04
CA PRO A 184 29.04 11.76 13.00
C PRO A 184 28.89 12.54 11.71
N THR A 185 27.75 12.38 11.03
CA THR A 185 27.40 13.23 9.90
C THR A 185 27.59 14.68 10.37
N SER A 186 28.36 15.48 9.64
CA SER A 186 28.52 16.89 10.01
C SER A 186 27.14 17.54 10.08
N VAL A 187 26.76 17.99 11.27
CA VAL A 187 25.44 18.56 11.52
C VAL A 187 25.50 20.06 11.24
N ASP A 188 24.60 20.55 10.39
CA ASP A 188 24.37 21.99 10.22
C ASP A 188 23.57 22.52 11.42
N ALA A 189 24.22 23.35 12.26
CA ALA A 189 23.61 23.89 13.46
C ALA A 189 22.43 24.84 13.16
N ALA A 190 22.46 25.57 12.04
CA ALA A 190 21.38 26.48 11.66
C ALA A 190 20.16 25.70 11.18
N LEU A 191 20.37 24.60 10.46
CA LEU A 191 19.31 23.70 10.03
C LEU A 191 18.74 22.91 11.23
N ALA A 192 19.60 22.46 12.15
CA ALA A 192 19.20 21.81 13.39
C ALA A 192 18.34 22.72 14.29
N ALA A 193 18.68 24.00 14.40
CA ALA A 193 17.90 24.99 15.16
C ALA A 193 16.49 25.21 14.59
N GLN A 194 16.27 24.90 13.32
CA GLN A 194 14.96 24.95 12.66
C GLN A 194 14.18 23.62 12.76
N GLY A 195 14.77 22.59 13.37
CA GLY A 195 14.17 21.24 13.40
C GLY A 195 14.10 20.60 12.01
N LEU A 196 15.03 20.95 11.11
CA LEU A 196 15.08 20.44 9.75
C LEU A 196 16.31 19.55 9.54
N GLY A 197 16.25 18.71 8.52
CA GLY A 197 17.40 18.04 7.92
C GLY A 197 17.35 18.19 6.39
N GLU A 198 18.37 17.70 5.71
CA GLU A 198 18.53 17.83 4.26
C GLU A 198 18.58 16.45 3.61
N ILE A 199 17.79 16.26 2.55
CA ILE A 199 17.87 15.07 1.69
C ILE A 199 18.36 15.49 0.31
N GLU A 200 19.38 14.79 -0.17
CA GLU A 200 19.87 14.90 -1.54
C GLU A 200 19.79 13.55 -2.23
N VAL A 201 19.26 13.52 -3.44
CA VAL A 201 19.36 12.36 -4.32
C VAL A 201 20.11 12.76 -5.57
N ARG A 202 21.21 12.04 -5.85
CA ARG A 202 22.12 12.43 -6.93
C ARG A 202 21.53 12.20 -8.32
N SER A 203 20.72 11.16 -8.52
CA SER A 203 19.84 11.07 -9.68
C SER A 203 18.70 10.09 -9.45
N VAL A 204 17.46 10.49 -9.74
CA VAL A 204 16.30 9.59 -9.75
C VAL A 204 16.47 8.44 -10.75
N TYR A 205 17.29 8.62 -11.79
CA TYR A 205 17.53 7.62 -12.82
C TYR A 205 18.55 6.53 -12.41
N ASP A 206 19.26 6.70 -11.29
CA ASP A 206 20.13 5.65 -10.73
C ASP A 206 19.28 4.67 -9.92
N THR A 207 18.85 3.59 -10.59
CA THR A 207 17.95 2.56 -10.04
C THR A 207 18.57 1.17 -10.14
N ASP A 208 18.07 0.20 -9.39
CA ASP A 208 18.58 -1.17 -9.41
C ASP A 208 18.27 -1.91 -10.73
N GLY A 209 18.72 -3.16 -10.82
CA GLY A 209 18.42 -4.03 -11.96
C GLY A 209 16.94 -4.41 -12.10
N LEU A 210 16.09 -4.09 -11.12
CA LEU A 210 14.64 -4.24 -11.23
C LEU A 210 13.98 -3.06 -11.97
N GLU A 211 14.75 -2.02 -12.27
CA GLU A 211 14.30 -0.79 -12.92
C GLU A 211 13.12 -0.14 -12.18
N ARG A 212 13.12 -0.17 -10.83
CA ARG A 212 12.01 0.36 -10.01
C ARG A 212 11.78 1.86 -10.17
N ASN A 213 12.72 2.59 -10.77
CA ASN A 213 12.52 3.94 -11.28
C ASN A 213 13.11 4.11 -12.69
N GLY A 214 13.12 3.03 -13.47
CA GLY A 214 13.71 2.98 -14.81
C GLY A 214 12.66 3.09 -15.93
N GLU A 215 13.08 2.80 -17.15
CA GLU A 215 12.24 2.96 -18.36
C GLU A 215 11.00 2.07 -18.32
N THR A 216 11.09 0.89 -17.69
CA THR A 216 9.95 -0.03 -17.51
C THR A 216 8.81 0.57 -16.70
N MET A 217 9.08 1.61 -15.90
CA MET A 217 8.07 2.33 -15.15
C MET A 217 7.27 3.30 -16.02
N LEU A 218 7.71 3.59 -17.26
CA LEU A 218 7.05 4.50 -18.19
C LEU A 218 6.15 3.74 -19.17
N ALA A 219 5.05 4.38 -19.58
CA ALA A 219 4.16 3.95 -20.64
C ALA A 219 4.36 4.87 -21.85
N ALA A 220 3.96 4.41 -23.04
CA ALA A 220 4.10 5.20 -24.26
C ALA A 220 3.39 6.57 -24.16
N SER A 221 2.26 6.64 -23.45
CA SER A 221 1.51 7.88 -23.23
C SER A 221 2.19 8.89 -22.29
N ASP A 222 3.23 8.48 -21.55
CA ASP A 222 4.02 9.40 -20.74
C ASP A 222 5.07 10.13 -21.59
N LEU A 223 5.46 9.57 -22.73
CA LEU A 223 6.55 10.09 -23.54
C LEU A 223 6.08 11.35 -24.29
N PRO A 224 6.88 12.43 -24.25
CA PRO A 224 6.66 13.57 -25.13
C PRO A 224 6.67 13.17 -26.61
N ALA A 225 5.95 13.92 -27.44
CA ALA A 225 5.89 13.66 -28.87
C ALA A 225 7.30 13.63 -29.50
N GLY A 226 7.59 12.58 -30.27
CA GLY A 226 8.90 12.38 -30.91
C GLY A 226 9.93 11.61 -30.07
N CYS A 227 9.64 11.32 -28.80
CA CYS A 227 10.50 10.49 -27.96
C CYS A 227 10.16 9.01 -28.09
N SER A 228 11.19 8.18 -28.33
CA SER A 228 11.06 6.71 -28.37
C SER A 228 11.36 6.04 -27.03
N ALA A 229 12.01 6.76 -26.11
CA ALA A 229 12.30 6.34 -24.74
C ALA A 229 12.35 7.58 -23.84
N GLY A 230 11.96 7.45 -22.57
CA GLY A 230 12.02 8.53 -21.59
C GLY A 230 13.38 8.68 -20.93
N ILE A 231 14.09 7.57 -20.75
CA ILE A 231 15.39 7.50 -20.08
C ILE A 231 16.40 6.90 -21.06
N ALA A 232 17.28 7.74 -21.60
CA ALA A 232 18.41 7.28 -22.41
C ALA A 232 19.30 6.33 -21.59
N LYS A 233 19.76 5.23 -22.19
CA LYS A 233 20.58 4.21 -21.54
C LYS A 233 21.97 4.10 -22.17
N THR A 234 22.96 3.70 -21.37
CA THR A 234 24.34 3.42 -21.77
C THR A 234 24.92 2.26 -20.94
N ALA A 235 26.07 1.73 -21.34
CA ALA A 235 26.78 0.75 -20.52
C ALA A 235 27.34 1.42 -19.25
N PRO A 236 27.33 0.76 -18.08
CA PRO A 236 27.90 1.34 -16.87
C PRO A 236 29.40 1.58 -17.03
N LEU A 237 29.88 2.71 -16.50
CA LEU A 237 31.31 3.05 -16.55
C LEU A 237 32.15 2.14 -15.66
N SER A 238 31.57 1.64 -14.57
CA SER A 238 32.26 0.72 -13.67
C SER A 238 32.07 -0.72 -14.12
N ALA A 239 33.18 -1.43 -14.26
CA ALA A 239 33.17 -2.86 -14.55
C ALA A 239 32.49 -3.69 -13.44
N ALA A 240 32.45 -3.19 -12.20
CA ALA A 240 31.84 -3.86 -11.06
C ALA A 240 30.31 -3.76 -11.00
N ASP A 241 29.70 -2.85 -11.78
CA ASP A 241 28.26 -2.66 -11.81
C ASP A 241 27.55 -3.87 -12.42
N THR A 242 26.65 -4.50 -11.68
CA THR A 242 25.94 -5.72 -12.10
C THR A 242 24.92 -5.49 -13.21
N ARG A 243 24.53 -4.23 -13.46
CA ARG A 243 23.52 -3.88 -14.48
C ARG A 243 24.13 -3.95 -15.89
N ALA A 244 23.35 -4.44 -16.85
CA ALA A 244 23.78 -4.46 -18.26
C ALA A 244 23.76 -3.07 -18.90
N GLN A 245 22.80 -2.24 -18.49
CA GLN A 245 22.63 -0.85 -18.91
C GLN A 245 22.22 0.01 -17.72
N VAL A 246 22.59 1.28 -17.76
CA VAL A 246 22.22 2.31 -16.79
C VAL A 246 21.79 3.57 -17.52
N ALA A 247 21.17 4.53 -16.81
CA ALA A 247 20.81 5.81 -17.40
C ALA A 247 22.04 6.59 -17.88
N ASP A 248 21.96 7.16 -19.08
CA ASP A 248 22.99 8.02 -19.66
C ASP A 248 22.77 9.47 -19.21
N LEU A 249 23.25 9.77 -18.01
CA LEU A 249 23.11 11.10 -17.43
C LEU A 249 23.78 12.20 -18.25
N ARG A 250 24.78 11.89 -19.09
CA ARG A 250 25.42 12.89 -19.95
C ARG A 250 24.45 13.38 -21.01
N ARG A 251 23.70 12.47 -21.62
CA ARG A 251 22.66 12.79 -22.61
C ARG A 251 21.44 13.42 -21.97
N LEU A 252 21.00 12.91 -20.81
CA LEU A 252 19.82 13.43 -20.11
C LEU A 252 19.98 14.87 -19.61
N LYS A 253 21.23 15.32 -19.38
CA LYS A 253 21.56 16.68 -18.94
C LYS A 253 22.09 17.60 -20.03
N ASP A 254 22.17 17.16 -21.29
CA ASP A 254 22.66 17.97 -22.42
C ASP A 254 21.51 18.55 -23.24
N PRO A 255 21.25 19.88 -23.17
CA PRO A 255 20.18 20.50 -23.96
C PRO A 255 20.30 20.32 -25.48
N ALA A 256 21.47 19.94 -26.01
CA ALA A 256 21.66 19.64 -27.43
C ALA A 256 21.27 18.19 -27.81
N ASP A 257 21.11 17.29 -26.83
CA ASP A 257 20.67 15.91 -27.06
C ASP A 257 19.15 15.80 -26.93
N ALA A 258 18.51 15.05 -27.83
CA ALA A 258 17.06 14.81 -27.79
C ALA A 258 16.59 14.18 -26.47
N ALA A 259 17.45 13.38 -25.81
CA ALA A 259 17.15 12.75 -24.53
C ALA A 259 16.83 13.77 -23.42
N TYR A 260 17.35 14.99 -23.51
CA TYR A 260 17.13 16.05 -22.53
C TYR A 260 15.65 16.37 -22.36
N GLY A 261 14.85 16.34 -23.43
CA GLY A 261 13.42 16.64 -23.38
C GLY A 261 12.51 15.45 -23.13
N CYS A 262 13.04 14.22 -23.10
CA CYS A 262 12.20 13.01 -23.20
C CYS A 262 11.74 12.42 -21.87
N SER A 263 12.44 12.69 -20.76
CA SER A 263 12.02 12.15 -19.46
C SER A 263 10.76 12.84 -18.95
N PRO A 264 9.71 12.09 -18.57
CA PRO A 264 8.50 12.67 -18.01
C PRO A 264 8.64 13.00 -16.51
N MET A 265 9.68 12.53 -15.82
CA MET A 265 9.89 12.75 -14.38
C MET A 265 10.32 14.20 -14.11
N ARG A 266 9.54 14.96 -13.33
CA ARG A 266 9.76 16.41 -13.13
C ARG A 266 9.79 16.87 -11.69
N PHE A 267 9.18 16.14 -10.76
CA PHE A 267 9.11 16.54 -9.36
C PHE A 267 9.28 15.36 -8.42
N ILE A 268 9.61 15.68 -7.17
CA ILE A 268 9.45 14.81 -6.02
C ILE A 268 8.33 15.38 -5.16
N ARG A 269 7.38 14.53 -4.78
CA ARG A 269 6.43 14.78 -3.70
C ARG A 269 7.01 14.20 -2.42
N ALA A 270 7.18 15.03 -1.40
CA ALA A 270 7.51 14.55 -0.07
C ALA A 270 6.24 14.42 0.77
N THR A 271 6.09 13.30 1.46
CA THR A 271 5.00 13.05 2.40
C THR A 271 5.56 12.71 3.78
N ARG A 272 4.76 12.88 4.82
CA ARG A 272 5.01 12.23 6.11
C ARG A 272 3.85 11.34 6.48
N VAL A 273 4.13 10.30 7.28
CA VAL A 273 3.06 9.59 7.96
C VAL A 273 2.39 10.50 8.99
N VAL A 274 1.09 10.32 9.16
CA VAL A 274 0.30 10.96 10.20
C VAL A 274 -0.03 9.88 11.21
N ALA A 275 0.70 9.90 12.32
CA ALA A 275 0.53 8.90 13.35
C ALA A 275 -0.92 8.94 13.90
N PRO A 276 -1.54 7.77 14.10
CA PRO A 276 -2.86 7.71 14.71
C PRO A 276 -2.81 8.29 16.13
N GLN A 277 -3.89 8.95 16.55
CA GLN A 277 -3.98 9.53 17.89
C GLN A 277 -3.99 8.42 18.95
N ALA A 278 -3.35 8.67 20.10
CA ALA A 278 -3.37 7.74 21.22
C ALA A 278 -4.81 7.44 21.65
N GLY A 279 -5.15 6.15 21.80
CA GLY A 279 -6.50 5.71 22.13
C GLY A 279 -7.47 5.65 20.95
N SER A 280 -7.02 5.91 19.72
CA SER A 280 -7.84 5.67 18.53
C SER A 280 -8.18 4.19 18.39
N THR A 281 -9.47 3.91 18.25
CA THR A 281 -10.01 2.59 17.90
C THR A 281 -10.64 2.68 16.51
N ALA A 282 -10.81 1.54 15.82
CA ALA A 282 -11.45 1.50 14.50
C ALA A 282 -10.72 2.35 13.41
N MET A 283 -9.38 2.26 13.40
CA MET A 283 -8.52 2.96 12.44
C MET A 283 -8.83 2.56 11.00
N ARG A 284 -9.08 1.26 10.76
CA ARG A 284 -9.37 0.76 9.41
C ARG A 284 -10.66 1.38 8.85
N GLU A 285 -11.66 1.55 9.70
CA GLU A 285 -12.90 2.22 9.32
C GLU A 285 -12.68 3.69 8.95
N ALA A 286 -11.77 4.38 9.64
CA ALA A 286 -11.45 5.79 9.41
C ALA A 286 -10.63 6.02 8.13
N ILE A 287 -9.65 5.16 7.86
CA ILE A 287 -8.74 5.29 6.73
C ILE A 287 -9.29 4.66 5.44
N GLY A 288 -10.21 3.71 5.57
CA GLY A 288 -10.84 3.00 4.45
C GLY A 288 -10.05 1.79 3.96
N GLU A 289 -10.35 1.35 2.73
CA GLU A 289 -9.85 0.09 2.16
C GLU A 289 -8.46 0.26 1.50
N THR A 290 -7.46 0.42 2.34
CA THR A 290 -6.05 0.58 1.93
C THR A 290 -5.11 0.02 2.99
N ASP A 291 -3.92 -0.39 2.57
CA ASP A 291 -2.82 -0.82 3.46
C ASP A 291 -1.86 0.34 3.79
N PHE A 292 -2.15 1.55 3.29
CA PHE A 292 -1.38 2.75 3.62
C PHE A 292 -1.91 3.43 4.89
N GLU A 293 -0.97 3.86 5.74
CA GLU A 293 -1.24 4.76 6.86
C GLU A 293 -1.72 6.14 6.33
N PRO A 294 -2.41 6.95 7.15
CA PRO A 294 -2.71 8.34 6.82
C PRO A 294 -1.44 9.13 6.51
N GLN A 295 -1.48 9.95 5.46
CA GLN A 295 -0.32 10.71 4.99
C GLN A 295 -0.63 12.20 4.82
N GLN A 296 0.38 13.03 5.02
CA GLN A 296 0.34 14.47 4.75
C GLN A 296 1.42 14.83 3.74
N ILE A 297 1.04 15.55 2.67
CA ILE A 297 1.98 16.13 1.72
C ILE A 297 2.73 17.28 2.41
N LEU A 298 4.06 17.22 2.41
CA LEU A 298 4.90 18.30 2.93
C LEU A 298 5.21 19.34 1.85
N GLY A 299 5.27 18.91 0.59
CA GLY A 299 5.45 19.76 -0.57
C GLY A 299 6.17 19.06 -1.70
N TYR A 300 6.67 19.88 -2.63
CA TYR A 300 7.26 19.46 -3.90
C TYR A 300 8.65 20.05 -4.11
N ALA A 301 9.54 19.27 -4.70
CA ALA A 301 10.84 19.74 -5.18
C ALA A 301 11.01 19.40 -6.67
N PRO A 302 11.57 20.29 -7.50
CA PRO A 302 11.85 19.99 -8.90
C PRO A 302 12.98 18.96 -9.03
N ILE A 303 12.89 18.12 -10.05
CA ILE A 303 13.96 17.24 -10.51
C ILE A 303 14.73 17.97 -11.61
N GLU A 304 16.03 18.15 -11.41
CA GLU A 304 16.91 18.77 -12.40
C GLU A 304 17.16 17.83 -13.60
N PRO A 305 17.69 18.34 -14.73
CA PRO A 305 17.84 17.53 -15.94
C PRO A 305 18.64 16.23 -15.80
N ASP A 306 19.68 16.24 -14.96
CA ASP A 306 20.49 15.06 -14.62
C ASP A 306 19.77 14.08 -13.66
N GLY A 307 18.52 14.37 -13.30
CA GLY A 307 17.69 13.60 -12.38
C GLY A 307 17.93 13.93 -10.91
N SER A 308 18.81 14.88 -10.60
CA SER A 308 19.12 15.22 -9.21
C SER A 308 18.04 16.07 -8.57
N PHE A 309 17.87 15.95 -7.25
CA PHE A 309 17.06 16.87 -6.46
C PHE A 309 17.64 17.00 -5.05
N LYS A 310 17.30 18.11 -4.39
CA LYS A 310 17.77 18.42 -3.05
C LYS A 310 16.73 19.28 -2.32
N LEU A 311 16.39 18.92 -1.08
CA LEU A 311 15.37 19.62 -0.30
C LEU A 311 15.63 19.53 1.22
N HIS A 312 15.10 20.50 1.95
CA HIS A 312 14.93 20.42 3.39
C HIS A 312 13.65 19.67 3.74
N VAL A 313 13.73 18.84 4.78
CA VAL A 313 12.60 18.10 5.33
C VAL A 313 12.56 18.26 6.85
N PRO A 314 11.40 18.08 7.48
CA PRO A 314 11.32 18.01 8.94
C PRO A 314 12.23 16.91 9.49
N ALA A 315 13.05 17.26 10.47
CA ALA A 315 13.86 16.29 11.20
C ALA A 315 12.99 15.40 12.09
N ASP A 316 13.52 14.22 12.42
CA ASP A 316 12.86 13.24 13.29
C ASP A 316 11.42 12.87 12.88
N THR A 317 11.16 12.99 11.59
CA THR A 317 9.88 12.67 10.97
C THR A 317 10.08 11.55 9.94
N PRO A 318 9.20 10.54 9.90
CA PRO A 318 9.21 9.53 8.84
C PRO A 318 8.69 10.14 7.52
N ILE A 319 9.57 10.22 6.54
CA ILE A 319 9.34 10.85 5.23
C ILE A 319 9.20 9.79 4.13
N GLY A 320 8.14 9.93 3.33
CA GLY A 320 7.96 9.23 2.06
C GLY A 320 8.33 10.14 0.88
N LEU A 321 8.80 9.55 -0.22
CA LEU A 321 9.13 10.28 -1.45
C LEU A 321 8.49 9.59 -2.65
N THR A 322 7.82 10.36 -3.51
CA THR A 322 7.24 9.87 -4.76
C THR A 322 7.81 10.67 -5.92
N VAL A 323 8.30 9.98 -6.95
CA VAL A 323 8.71 10.61 -8.21
C VAL A 323 7.47 10.93 -9.01
N ILE A 324 7.32 12.17 -9.47
CA ILE A 324 6.10 12.69 -10.11
C ILE A 324 6.42 13.13 -11.54
N ASP A 325 5.51 12.82 -12.46
CA ASP A 325 5.61 13.24 -13.85
C ASP A 325 5.16 14.70 -14.10
N ASN A 326 5.23 15.15 -15.36
CA ASN A 326 4.79 16.49 -15.77
C ASN A 326 3.27 16.71 -15.71
N LYS A 327 2.47 15.69 -15.36
CA LYS A 327 1.01 15.76 -15.21
C LYS A 327 0.57 15.62 -13.75
N GLY A 328 1.51 15.57 -12.81
CA GLY A 328 1.23 15.47 -11.38
C GLY A 328 0.94 14.06 -10.87
N ARG A 329 1.24 13.02 -11.66
CA ARG A 329 0.98 11.62 -11.33
C ARG A 329 2.26 10.93 -10.84
N GLY A 330 2.12 10.08 -9.84
CA GLY A 330 3.22 9.26 -9.33
C GLY A 330 3.75 8.28 -10.36
N VAL A 331 5.06 8.29 -10.58
CA VAL A 331 5.79 7.30 -11.39
C VAL A 331 6.20 6.12 -10.52
N GLN A 332 6.85 6.40 -9.40
CA GLN A 332 7.29 5.43 -8.40
C GLN A 332 7.06 6.02 -7.00
N THR A 333 6.48 5.23 -6.11
CA THR A 333 6.35 5.56 -4.69
C THR A 333 7.38 4.80 -3.86
N HIS A 334 8.17 5.50 -3.04
CA HIS A 334 9.06 4.86 -2.07
C HIS A 334 8.26 4.39 -0.85
N LEU A 335 8.11 3.08 -0.68
CA LEU A 335 7.28 2.46 0.37
C LEU A 335 7.99 2.29 1.73
N ASN A 336 9.15 2.92 1.95
CA ASN A 336 9.84 2.89 3.23
C ASN A 336 10.02 4.29 3.79
N TRP A 337 10.03 4.40 5.12
CA TRP A 337 10.23 5.68 5.78
C TRP A 337 11.70 6.08 5.82
N ILE A 338 12.00 7.28 5.32
CA ILE A 338 13.29 7.94 5.45
C ILE A 338 13.22 8.88 6.64
N GLN A 339 14.24 8.90 7.48
CA GLN A 339 14.36 9.87 8.56
C GLN A 339 15.73 10.54 8.48
N VAL A 340 15.78 11.80 8.90
CA VAL A 340 17.00 12.59 9.11
C VAL A 340 16.97 13.18 10.51
N ARG A 341 18.12 13.24 11.18
CA ARG A 341 18.31 13.92 12.45
C ARG A 341 18.37 15.45 12.22
N PRO A 342 18.12 16.27 13.26
CA PRO A 342 18.24 17.72 13.14
C PRO A 342 19.63 18.12 12.63
N GLY A 343 19.67 18.89 11.54
CA GLY A 343 20.86 19.36 10.83
C GLY A 343 21.63 18.30 10.05
N GLU A 344 21.15 17.05 9.99
CA GLU A 344 21.77 16.00 9.20
C GLU A 344 21.54 16.22 7.72
N ARG A 345 22.60 16.03 6.92
CA ARG A 345 22.51 15.85 5.48
C ARG A 345 22.57 14.36 5.14
N ARG A 346 21.53 13.86 4.49
CA ARG A 346 21.44 12.48 3.99
C ARG A 346 21.47 12.45 2.48
N THR A 347 22.50 11.83 1.91
CA THR A 347 22.67 11.71 0.45
C THR A 347 22.42 10.29 -0.03
N CYS A 348 21.58 10.14 -1.05
CA CYS A 348 21.36 8.90 -1.77
C CYS A 348 21.92 9.00 -3.19
N LEU A 349 22.47 7.90 -3.72
CA LEU A 349 22.95 7.87 -5.10
C LEU A 349 21.80 7.93 -6.12
N GLY A 350 20.67 7.28 -5.80
CA GLY A 350 19.44 7.35 -6.58
C GLY A 350 18.26 6.64 -5.93
N CYS A 351 17.16 6.57 -6.67
CA CYS A 351 15.90 5.94 -6.23
C CYS A 351 16.01 4.42 -6.38
N HIS A 352 16.32 3.75 -5.26
CA HIS A 352 16.57 2.31 -5.22
C HIS A 352 17.87 1.89 -5.92
N SER A 353 18.88 2.77 -5.95
CA SER A 353 20.22 2.47 -6.49
C SER A 353 20.92 1.36 -5.68
N PRO A 354 21.70 0.46 -6.31
CA PRO A 354 22.45 -0.56 -5.59
C PRO A 354 23.40 0.06 -4.56
N ARG A 355 23.20 -0.24 -3.27
CA ARG A 355 23.99 0.35 -2.16
C ARG A 355 25.50 0.06 -2.26
N ARG A 356 25.87 -1.05 -2.87
CA ARG A 356 27.26 -1.50 -3.08
C ARG A 356 27.70 -1.46 -4.54
N GLY A 357 26.81 -1.04 -5.44
CA GLY A 357 27.13 -0.87 -6.85
C GLY A 357 27.86 0.46 -7.10
N ALA A 358 28.39 0.61 -8.30
CA ALA A 358 28.96 1.87 -8.70
C ALA A 358 27.85 2.89 -8.95
N SER A 359 27.97 4.07 -8.34
CA SER A 359 27.08 5.18 -8.69
C SER A 359 27.25 5.57 -10.15
N ILE A 360 26.14 5.82 -10.84
CA ILE A 360 26.17 6.39 -12.19
C ILE A 360 26.52 7.89 -12.15
N ASN A 361 26.51 8.49 -10.96
CA ASN A 361 26.89 9.88 -10.68
C ASN A 361 28.38 10.03 -10.34
N SER A 362 29.25 9.22 -10.94
CA SER A 362 30.72 9.34 -10.74
C SER A 362 31.22 10.75 -11.03
N GLY A 363 32.37 11.15 -10.43
CA GLY A 363 33.00 12.46 -10.68
C GLY A 363 33.13 12.77 -12.17
N THR A 364 33.57 11.79 -12.98
CA THR A 364 33.63 11.92 -14.44
C THR A 364 32.30 12.27 -15.09
N VAL A 365 31.16 11.77 -14.58
CA VAL A 365 29.84 12.08 -15.13
C VAL A 365 29.36 13.44 -14.65
N VAL A 366 29.44 13.72 -13.35
CA VAL A 366 28.92 14.99 -12.80
C VAL A 366 29.75 16.20 -13.24
N ASP A 367 31.07 16.05 -13.34
CA ASP A 367 32.00 17.14 -13.71
C ASP A 367 32.07 17.40 -15.22
N THR A 368 31.57 16.46 -16.05
CA THR A 368 31.44 16.71 -17.49
C THR A 368 30.15 17.48 -17.75
N LEU A 369 30.24 18.80 -17.88
CA LEU A 369 29.13 19.68 -18.21
C LEU A 369 28.98 19.87 -19.73
N PRO A 370 27.78 19.64 -20.30
CA PRO A 370 27.53 19.92 -21.70
C PRO A 370 27.68 21.40 -22.06
N ALA A 371 28.25 21.67 -23.24
CA ALA A 371 28.46 23.04 -23.72
C ALA A 371 27.15 23.81 -23.98
N ALA A 372 26.04 23.09 -24.21
CA ALA A 372 24.73 23.68 -24.44
C ALA A 372 24.02 24.12 -23.15
N LEU A 373 24.57 23.82 -21.97
CA LEU A 373 24.05 24.35 -20.70
C LEU A 373 24.22 25.87 -20.64
N ASN A 374 23.34 26.52 -19.87
CA ASN A 374 23.43 27.92 -19.53
C ASN A 374 24.80 28.24 -18.93
N THR A 375 25.62 28.98 -19.68
CA THR A 375 27.01 29.29 -19.33
C THR A 375 27.15 29.99 -17.98
N ALA A 376 26.17 30.83 -17.59
CA ALA A 376 26.20 31.53 -16.32
C ALA A 376 26.09 30.57 -15.13
N LEU A 377 25.28 29.51 -15.24
CA LEU A 377 25.16 28.48 -14.20
C LEU A 377 26.29 27.46 -14.29
N ALA A 378 26.61 26.99 -15.50
CA ALA A 378 27.65 25.99 -15.72
C ALA A 378 29.03 26.47 -15.23
N SER A 379 29.36 27.75 -15.40
CA SER A 379 30.62 28.32 -14.90
C SER A 379 30.73 28.40 -13.37
N GLN A 380 29.62 28.24 -12.66
CA GLN A 380 29.57 28.25 -11.20
C GLN A 380 29.63 26.85 -10.58
N HIS A 381 29.52 25.79 -11.39
CA HIS A 381 29.58 24.40 -10.92
C HIS A 381 30.91 24.10 -10.23
N GLN A 382 30.85 23.36 -9.12
CA GLN A 382 32.02 22.85 -8.41
C GLN A 382 32.14 21.33 -8.61
N SER A 383 33.38 20.83 -8.63
CA SER A 383 33.62 19.39 -8.82
C SER A 383 32.86 18.55 -7.78
N GLY A 384 32.17 17.52 -8.26
CA GLY A 384 31.32 16.63 -7.48
C GLY A 384 29.85 17.05 -7.40
N GLU A 385 29.51 18.29 -7.75
CA GLU A 385 28.13 18.78 -7.69
C GLU A 385 27.25 18.15 -8.78
N THR A 386 26.04 17.74 -8.39
CA THR A 386 24.95 17.57 -9.34
C THR A 386 24.38 18.92 -9.78
N LEU A 387 23.49 18.93 -10.76
CA LEU A 387 22.78 20.17 -11.13
C LEU A 387 21.96 20.71 -9.94
N ALA A 388 21.30 19.84 -9.16
CA ALA A 388 20.55 20.26 -7.97
C ALA A 388 21.46 20.84 -6.89
N SER A 389 22.62 20.23 -6.64
CA SER A 389 23.62 20.76 -5.70
C SER A 389 24.13 22.13 -6.13
N THR A 390 24.45 22.31 -7.42
CA THR A 390 24.85 23.61 -7.98
C THR A 390 23.75 24.64 -7.81
N ARG A 391 22.50 24.31 -8.20
CA ARG A 391 21.36 25.23 -8.15
C ARG A 391 21.06 25.67 -6.72
N THR A 392 20.98 24.74 -5.78
CA THR A 392 20.62 25.03 -4.38
C THR A 392 21.73 25.75 -3.62
N ARG A 393 23.00 25.56 -3.99
CA ARG A 393 24.09 26.38 -3.45
C ARG A 393 23.99 27.84 -3.92
N LEU A 394 23.61 28.06 -5.18
CA LEU A 394 23.46 29.40 -5.74
C LEU A 394 22.15 30.08 -5.30
N ASP A 395 21.10 29.30 -5.07
CA ASP A 395 19.78 29.76 -4.64
C ASP A 395 19.25 28.81 -3.55
N ALA A 396 19.58 29.11 -2.29
CA ALA A 396 19.16 28.31 -1.14
C ALA A 396 17.64 28.29 -0.94
N SER A 397 16.87 29.21 -1.56
CA SER A 397 15.41 29.16 -1.51
C SER A 397 14.85 27.90 -2.18
N ARG A 398 15.62 27.26 -3.08
CA ARG A 398 15.25 26.01 -3.76
C ARG A 398 15.33 24.77 -2.87
N LEU A 399 15.91 24.88 -1.67
CA LEU A 399 15.86 23.81 -0.67
C LEU A 399 14.49 23.76 0.03
N VAL A 400 13.73 24.86 0.02
CA VAL A 400 12.38 24.89 0.59
C VAL A 400 11.41 24.25 -0.40
N MET A 401 10.66 23.26 0.07
CA MET A 401 9.63 22.61 -0.75
C MET A 401 8.53 23.61 -1.11
N SER A 402 8.09 23.54 -2.36
CA SER A 402 6.96 24.30 -2.88
C SER A 402 5.63 23.64 -2.49
N THR A 403 4.58 24.44 -2.29
CA THR A 403 3.19 23.94 -2.14
C THR A 403 2.62 23.41 -3.46
N ASP A 404 3.15 23.89 -4.57
CA ASP A 404 2.68 23.60 -5.93
C ASP A 404 3.81 23.03 -6.80
N MET A 405 3.43 22.29 -7.84
CA MET A 405 4.40 21.72 -8.78
C MET A 405 4.75 22.78 -9.83
N GLU A 406 5.91 23.41 -9.63
CA GLU A 406 6.41 24.48 -10.50
C GLU A 406 7.84 24.21 -10.97
N PHE A 407 8.01 24.14 -12.28
CA PHE A 407 9.30 23.98 -12.92
C PHE A 407 9.44 24.99 -14.05
N THR A 408 10.60 25.64 -14.08
CA THR A 408 11.12 26.36 -15.24
C THR A 408 12.53 25.88 -15.48
N ASP A 409 12.86 25.60 -16.74
CA ASP A 409 14.21 25.19 -17.11
C ASP A 409 15.15 26.40 -17.05
N VAL A 410 16.11 26.36 -16.12
CA VAL A 410 17.14 27.39 -15.97
C VAL A 410 18.45 27.00 -16.66
N TRP A 411 18.57 25.73 -17.04
CA TRP A 411 19.78 25.12 -17.61
C TRP A 411 19.85 25.27 -19.12
N ALA A 412 18.75 25.58 -19.78
CA ALA A 412 18.65 25.76 -21.22
C ALA A 412 17.74 26.94 -21.57
N THR A 413 17.85 27.46 -22.80
CA THR A 413 17.00 28.54 -23.32
C THR A 413 16.47 28.19 -24.70
N GLY A 414 15.43 28.91 -25.14
CA GLY A 414 14.83 28.74 -26.46
C GLY A 414 14.14 27.37 -26.64
N THR A 415 14.22 26.81 -27.83
CA THR A 415 13.56 25.54 -28.20
C THR A 415 14.19 24.30 -27.57
N ASN A 416 15.40 24.43 -27.01
CA ASN A 416 16.12 23.34 -26.36
C ASN A 416 15.76 23.22 -24.87
N ALA A 417 15.06 24.20 -24.31
CA ALA A 417 14.61 24.18 -22.92
C ALA A 417 13.44 23.21 -22.72
N ARG A 418 13.44 22.50 -21.59
CA ARG A 418 12.28 21.72 -21.17
C ARG A 418 11.09 22.66 -20.97
N ALA A 419 9.92 22.24 -21.46
CA ALA A 419 8.69 22.99 -21.28
C ALA A 419 8.43 23.27 -19.78
N PRO A 420 8.06 24.50 -19.40
CA PRO A 420 7.71 24.80 -18.03
C PRO A 420 6.47 24.00 -17.62
N VAL A 421 6.38 23.67 -16.33
CA VAL A 421 5.25 22.96 -15.74
C VAL A 421 4.77 23.75 -14.55
N THR A 422 3.48 24.07 -14.51
CA THR A 422 2.82 24.73 -13.37
C THR A 422 1.51 24.02 -13.12
N ILE A 423 1.36 23.39 -11.96
CA ILE A 423 0.14 22.71 -11.54
C ILE A 423 -0.21 23.19 -10.13
N ARG A 424 -1.17 24.10 -10.04
CA ARG A 424 -1.65 24.68 -8.78
C ARG A 424 -3.08 24.24 -8.48
N TYR A 425 -3.50 24.33 -7.22
CA TYR A 425 -4.93 24.21 -6.91
C TYR A 425 -5.72 25.44 -7.37
N THR A 426 -5.14 26.63 -7.23
CA THR A 426 -5.73 27.91 -7.64
C THR A 426 -4.64 28.85 -8.18
N GLY A 427 -5.02 29.86 -8.95
CA GLY A 427 -4.07 30.80 -9.54
C GLY A 427 -3.25 30.19 -10.67
N ASN A 428 -3.80 29.22 -11.40
CA ASN A 428 -3.22 28.76 -12.66
C ASN A 428 -3.34 29.85 -13.73
N ALA A 429 -2.49 29.77 -14.76
CA ALA A 429 -2.47 30.76 -15.84
C ALA A 429 -3.83 30.87 -16.57
N ASN A 430 -4.54 29.75 -16.68
CA ASN A 430 -5.93 29.70 -17.12
C ASN A 430 -6.84 29.52 -15.89
N PRO A 431 -7.69 30.50 -15.53
CA PRO A 431 -8.58 30.38 -14.38
C PRO A 431 -9.62 29.24 -14.49
N ALA A 432 -9.85 28.70 -15.69
CA ALA A 432 -10.69 27.51 -15.85
C ALA A 432 -10.04 26.24 -15.28
N ASP A 433 -8.72 26.26 -15.07
CA ASP A 433 -7.92 25.17 -14.51
C ASP A 433 -7.85 25.18 -12.98
N ASP A 434 -8.46 26.17 -12.31
CA ASP A 434 -8.51 26.25 -10.85
C ASP A 434 -9.62 25.38 -10.23
N LEU A 435 -9.41 24.94 -8.99
CA LEU A 435 -10.45 24.28 -8.21
C LEU A 435 -11.62 25.23 -7.95
N ARG A 436 -12.84 24.69 -8.13
CA ARG A 436 -14.09 25.34 -7.71
C ARG A 436 -14.75 24.65 -6.51
N THR A 437 -14.11 23.61 -6.00
CA THR A 437 -14.45 22.90 -4.78
C THR A 437 -13.47 23.26 -3.67
N ALA A 438 -13.58 22.63 -2.50
CA ALA A 438 -12.67 22.87 -1.39
C ALA A 438 -11.20 22.60 -1.81
N VAL A 439 -10.33 23.54 -1.46
CA VAL A 439 -8.89 23.44 -1.73
C VAL A 439 -8.22 22.68 -0.58
N PRO A 440 -7.45 21.60 -0.85
CA PRO A 440 -6.65 20.96 0.17
C PRO A 440 -5.73 21.96 0.89
N THR A 441 -5.76 21.95 2.22
CA THR A 441 -4.91 22.81 3.05
C THR A 441 -3.96 21.98 3.89
N ASN A 442 -2.79 22.55 4.20
CA ASN A 442 -1.73 21.87 4.96
C ASN A 442 -1.36 20.49 4.39
N GLY A 443 -1.50 20.28 3.07
CA GLY A 443 -1.13 19.02 2.42
C GLY A 443 -1.99 17.81 2.75
N PHE A 444 -3.18 17.99 3.34
CA PHE A 444 -4.12 16.90 3.56
C PHE A 444 -5.13 16.78 2.43
N VAL A 445 -5.22 15.59 1.84
CA VAL A 445 -6.24 15.25 0.84
C VAL A 445 -7.14 14.16 1.41
N ASN A 446 -8.31 14.57 1.89
CA ASN A 446 -9.38 13.68 2.34
C ASN A 446 -10.41 13.44 1.22
N TYR A 447 -10.94 12.22 1.13
CA TYR A 447 -11.93 11.88 0.12
C TYR A 447 -13.24 12.69 0.28
N PRO A 448 -13.88 12.74 1.47
CA PRO A 448 -15.15 13.47 1.64
C PRO A 448 -15.03 14.96 1.37
N ASP A 449 -13.90 15.55 1.76
CA ASP A 449 -13.72 17.01 1.74
C ASP A 449 -13.28 17.50 0.36
N HIS A 450 -12.48 16.71 -0.37
CA HIS A 450 -11.80 17.20 -1.58
C HIS A 450 -12.11 16.40 -2.84
N VAL A 451 -12.36 15.09 -2.75
CA VAL A 451 -12.57 14.21 -3.91
C VAL A 451 -14.06 14.07 -4.22
N GLN A 452 -14.89 13.73 -3.24
CA GLN A 452 -16.34 13.61 -3.44
C GLN A 452 -16.96 14.86 -4.08
N PRO A 453 -16.64 16.10 -3.65
CA PRO A 453 -17.24 17.29 -4.24
C PRO A 453 -16.96 17.43 -5.74
N LEU A 454 -15.89 16.81 -6.27
CA LEU A 454 -15.59 16.81 -7.70
C LEU A 454 -16.64 16.05 -8.50
N TRP A 455 -17.16 14.94 -7.97
CA TRP A 455 -18.17 14.11 -8.65
C TRP A 455 -19.53 14.78 -8.73
N SER A 456 -19.90 15.48 -7.66
CA SER A 456 -21.19 16.18 -7.54
C SER A 456 -21.16 17.63 -8.03
N ARG A 457 -20.00 18.16 -8.42
CA ARG A 457 -19.89 19.53 -8.96
C ARG A 457 -20.72 19.66 -10.24
N ASP A 458 -21.56 20.70 -10.27
CA ASP A 458 -22.41 21.02 -11.41
C ASP A 458 -21.56 21.34 -12.66
N ARG A 459 -21.75 20.51 -13.70
CA ARG A 459 -21.20 20.65 -15.05
C ARG A 459 -22.33 20.52 -16.09
N GLY A 460 -23.57 20.85 -15.70
CA GLY A 460 -24.76 20.63 -16.51
C GLY A 460 -24.98 19.14 -16.80
N ALA A 461 -25.14 18.79 -18.08
CA ALA A 461 -25.31 17.40 -18.49
C ALA A 461 -24.11 16.49 -18.12
N ASN A 462 -22.92 17.07 -17.95
CA ASN A 462 -21.67 16.34 -17.67
C ASN A 462 -21.35 16.21 -16.17
N THR A 463 -22.27 16.55 -15.27
CA THR A 463 -22.10 16.27 -13.84
C THR A 463 -21.96 14.76 -13.64
N CYS A 464 -20.92 14.28 -12.96
CA CYS A 464 -20.60 12.86 -12.91
C CYS A 464 -21.77 12.04 -12.33
N THR A 465 -22.41 12.55 -11.28
CA THR A 465 -23.58 11.91 -10.64
C THR A 465 -24.85 11.91 -11.50
N ASN A 466 -24.90 12.63 -12.61
CA ASN A 466 -26.03 12.51 -13.56
C ASN A 466 -25.93 11.21 -14.39
N CYS A 467 -24.71 10.72 -14.63
CA CYS A 467 -24.45 9.50 -15.39
C CYS A 467 -24.09 8.31 -14.49
N HIS A 468 -23.48 8.57 -13.34
CA HIS A 468 -22.98 7.59 -12.38
C HIS A 468 -23.70 7.73 -11.03
N ALA A 469 -24.96 7.28 -11.02
CA ALA A 469 -25.80 7.18 -9.82
C ALA A 469 -26.53 5.83 -9.76
N ASP A 470 -26.03 4.84 -10.51
CA ASP A 470 -26.62 3.51 -10.61
C ASP A 470 -25.81 2.53 -9.75
N PRO A 471 -26.34 2.07 -8.60
CA PRO A 471 -25.66 1.11 -7.72
C PRO A 471 -25.52 -0.29 -8.33
N ALA A 472 -26.06 -0.54 -9.53
CA ALA A 472 -25.78 -1.75 -10.30
C ALA A 472 -24.59 -1.59 -11.27
N LYS A 473 -24.04 -0.38 -11.40
CA LYS A 473 -22.92 -0.05 -12.30
C LYS A 473 -21.81 0.69 -11.55
N LEU A 474 -21.92 2.01 -11.49
CA LEU A 474 -21.02 2.90 -10.78
C LEU A 474 -21.86 3.99 -10.15
N ASP A 475 -21.77 4.12 -8.83
CA ASP A 475 -22.52 5.10 -8.06
C ASP A 475 -21.58 6.11 -7.39
N LEU A 476 -21.41 7.28 -8.00
CA LEU A 476 -20.55 8.35 -7.51
C LEU A 476 -21.27 9.34 -6.57
N ARG A 477 -22.48 8.99 -6.10
CA ARG A 477 -23.21 9.83 -5.15
C ARG A 477 -22.49 9.87 -3.80
N GLY A 478 -22.44 11.04 -3.19
CA GLY A 478 -21.87 11.28 -1.87
C GLY A 478 -22.81 10.88 -0.72
N THR A 479 -23.70 9.91 -0.92
CA THR A 479 -24.56 9.40 0.15
C THR A 479 -23.75 8.55 1.11
N ILE A 480 -24.10 8.58 2.39
CA ILE A 480 -23.44 7.77 3.41
C ILE A 480 -23.98 6.34 3.33
N SER A 481 -23.09 5.38 3.08
CA SER A 481 -23.38 3.95 3.03
C SER A 481 -23.47 3.35 4.44
N GLY A 482 -23.85 2.07 4.55
CA GLY A 482 -23.92 1.37 5.83
C GLY A 482 -22.58 1.28 6.57
N THR A 483 -21.45 1.31 5.85
CA THR A 483 -20.11 1.35 6.47
C THR A 483 -19.82 2.71 7.13
N GLY A 484 -20.65 3.71 6.83
CA GLY A 484 -20.51 5.10 7.20
C GLY A 484 -19.67 5.92 6.22
N ARG A 485 -18.96 5.26 5.29
CA ARG A 485 -18.23 5.94 4.22
C ARG A 485 -19.19 6.30 3.08
N MET A 486 -18.78 7.25 2.25
CA MET A 486 -19.56 7.62 1.08
C MET A 486 -19.61 6.46 0.07
N THR A 487 -20.77 6.23 -0.54
CA THR A 487 -20.97 5.15 -1.52
C THR A 487 -19.95 5.22 -2.66
N SER A 488 -19.75 6.41 -3.20
CA SER A 488 -18.73 6.72 -4.20
C SER A 488 -17.30 6.33 -3.82
N TYR A 489 -16.94 6.35 -2.53
CA TYR A 489 -15.63 5.90 -2.08
C TYR A 489 -15.52 4.39 -2.25
N GLU A 490 -16.48 3.66 -1.67
CA GLU A 490 -16.53 2.20 -1.72
C GLU A 490 -16.53 1.71 -3.17
N GLU A 491 -17.33 2.31 -4.03
CA GLU A 491 -17.43 1.98 -5.46
C GLU A 491 -16.12 2.18 -6.24
N LEU A 492 -15.26 3.11 -5.80
CA LEU A 492 -13.99 3.38 -6.47
C LEU A 492 -12.87 2.45 -5.99
N VAL A 493 -12.82 2.16 -4.69
CA VAL A 493 -11.68 1.44 -4.07
C VAL A 493 -11.94 -0.04 -3.81
N LEU A 494 -13.21 -0.48 -3.84
CA LEU A 494 -13.57 -1.90 -3.75
C LEU A 494 -13.96 -2.43 -5.12
N GLY A 495 -13.32 -3.53 -5.51
CA GLY A 495 -13.71 -4.25 -6.71
C GLY A 495 -15.07 -4.92 -6.56
N ASP A 496 -15.74 -5.09 -7.70
CA ASP A 496 -16.94 -5.91 -7.81
C ASP A 496 -16.67 -7.34 -7.36
N PRO A 497 -17.65 -8.04 -6.75
CA PRO A 497 -17.54 -9.47 -6.52
C PRO A 497 -17.21 -10.22 -7.82
N VAL A 498 -16.21 -11.10 -7.80
CA VAL A 498 -15.88 -11.97 -8.93
C VAL A 498 -17.01 -12.96 -9.10
N ILE A 499 -17.57 -13.02 -10.30
CA ILE A 499 -18.64 -13.96 -10.62
C ILE A 499 -18.07 -15.20 -11.31
N ASP A 500 -18.33 -16.39 -10.77
CA ASP A 500 -18.04 -17.66 -11.42
C ASP A 500 -18.95 -17.84 -12.63
N PRO A 501 -18.42 -17.93 -13.86
CA PRO A 501 -19.22 -18.00 -15.07
C PRO A 501 -19.98 -19.32 -15.24
N ALA A 502 -19.58 -20.41 -14.55
CA ALA A 502 -20.27 -21.69 -14.62
C ALA A 502 -21.56 -21.71 -13.78
N THR A 503 -21.57 -20.92 -12.71
CA THR A 503 -22.67 -20.88 -11.73
C THR A 503 -23.47 -19.60 -11.81
N GLY A 504 -22.84 -18.45 -12.07
CA GLY A 504 -23.41 -17.12 -11.88
C GLY A 504 -23.07 -16.49 -10.51
N LEU A 505 -22.28 -17.17 -9.66
CA LEU A 505 -22.05 -16.85 -8.25
C LEU A 505 -20.92 -15.87 -7.98
N PRO A 506 -21.06 -14.94 -7.01
CA PRO A 506 -19.92 -14.40 -6.31
C PRO A 506 -19.05 -15.52 -5.75
N GLN A 507 -17.79 -15.57 -6.18
CA GLN A 507 -16.80 -16.45 -5.58
C GLN A 507 -16.58 -16.01 -4.14
N THR A 508 -16.60 -16.96 -3.22
CA THR A 508 -16.25 -16.74 -1.82
C THR A 508 -15.03 -17.57 -1.48
N ARG A 509 -14.30 -17.11 -0.47
CA ARG A 509 -13.25 -17.89 0.17
C ARG A 509 -13.41 -17.74 1.67
N LEU A 510 -13.01 -18.75 2.41
CA LEU A 510 -12.85 -18.58 3.84
C LEU A 510 -11.47 -17.96 4.08
N ARG A 511 -11.44 -16.90 4.89
CA ARG A 511 -10.20 -16.33 5.41
C ARG A 511 -10.31 -16.30 6.92
N ASP A 512 -9.43 -17.04 7.59
CA ASP A 512 -9.45 -17.16 9.05
C ASP A 512 -10.82 -17.66 9.61
N GLY A 513 -11.48 -18.55 8.86
CA GLY A 513 -12.79 -19.13 9.21
C GLY A 513 -13.99 -18.21 8.97
N GLU A 514 -13.77 -17.04 8.37
CA GLU A 514 -14.82 -16.10 7.97
C GLU A 514 -15.03 -16.11 6.46
N PRO A 515 -16.29 -16.23 5.98
CA PRO A 515 -16.59 -16.12 4.56
C PRO A 515 -16.27 -14.70 4.06
N GLU A 516 -15.30 -14.58 3.17
CA GLU A 516 -14.99 -13.37 2.42
C GLU A 516 -15.46 -13.50 0.96
N ILE A 517 -16.01 -12.41 0.42
CA ILE A 517 -16.27 -12.31 -1.02
C ILE A 517 -14.93 -12.08 -1.74
N VAL A 518 -14.65 -12.90 -2.76
CA VAL A 518 -13.56 -12.66 -3.68
C VAL A 518 -13.95 -11.47 -4.56
N ARG A 519 -13.17 -10.40 -4.50
CA ARG A 519 -13.39 -9.19 -5.29
C ARG A 519 -12.43 -9.13 -6.47
N GLY A 520 -12.95 -8.62 -7.58
CA GLY A 520 -12.17 -8.30 -8.78
C GLY A 520 -11.33 -7.05 -8.57
N ALA A 521 -10.73 -6.57 -9.65
CA ALA A 521 -9.97 -5.33 -9.61
C ALA A 521 -10.90 -4.12 -9.37
N ALA A 522 -10.51 -3.25 -8.45
CA ALA A 522 -11.17 -1.96 -8.22
C ALA A 522 -10.84 -0.96 -9.34
N LEU A 523 -11.60 0.14 -9.41
CA LEU A 523 -11.32 1.22 -10.36
C LEU A 523 -10.07 2.02 -9.95
N VAL A 524 -9.85 2.13 -8.63
CA VAL A 524 -8.67 2.72 -8.00
C VAL A 524 -7.81 1.61 -7.37
N GLU A 525 -6.54 1.57 -7.77
CA GLU A 525 -5.54 0.66 -7.22
C GLU A 525 -4.91 1.31 -5.98
N THR A 526 -5.21 0.80 -4.80
CA THR A 526 -4.71 1.31 -3.51
C THR A 526 -3.42 0.64 -3.05
N MET A 527 -2.92 -0.36 -3.79
CA MET A 527 -1.61 -0.98 -3.55
C MET A 527 -1.01 -1.56 -4.84
N ALA A 528 -0.46 -0.67 -5.67
CA ALA A 528 0.06 -1.07 -6.98
C ALA A 528 1.27 -2.04 -6.87
N PRO A 529 1.23 -3.20 -7.55
CA PRO A 529 2.35 -4.13 -7.55
C PRO A 529 3.58 -3.49 -8.19
N GLY A 530 4.78 -3.74 -7.68
CA GLY A 530 6.00 -3.19 -8.28
C GLY A 530 6.23 -1.68 -8.04
N VAL A 531 5.62 -1.13 -6.98
CA VAL A 531 5.82 0.25 -6.49
C VAL A 531 5.49 1.36 -7.50
N PHE A 532 4.63 1.08 -8.49
CA PHE A 532 4.10 2.11 -9.40
C PHE A 532 3.35 3.17 -8.59
N GLY A 533 3.36 4.43 -9.05
CA GLY A 533 2.42 5.41 -8.52
C GLY A 533 0.98 4.99 -8.82
N MET A 534 0.15 5.05 -7.78
CA MET A 534 -1.20 4.50 -7.80
C MET A 534 -2.12 5.22 -8.79
N ALA A 535 -1.92 6.51 -9.04
CA ALA A 535 -2.68 7.23 -10.06
C ALA A 535 -2.47 6.62 -11.47
N ARG A 536 -1.24 6.20 -11.80
CA ARG A 536 -0.91 5.57 -13.11
C ARG A 536 -1.27 4.09 -13.17
N ALA A 537 -1.34 3.42 -12.02
CA ALA A 537 -1.77 2.03 -11.90
C ALA A 537 -3.29 1.87 -11.78
N SER A 538 -4.03 2.95 -11.52
CA SER A 538 -5.49 2.94 -11.40
C SER A 538 -6.16 3.02 -12.77
N ARG A 539 -7.24 2.27 -12.94
CA ARG A 539 -8.06 2.36 -14.15
C ARG A 539 -8.80 3.69 -14.24
N LEU A 540 -9.20 4.26 -13.09
CA LEU A 540 -9.73 5.62 -13.02
C LEU A 540 -8.75 6.63 -13.63
N GLY A 541 -7.45 6.50 -13.33
CA GLY A 541 -6.40 7.35 -13.89
C GLY A 541 -6.35 7.27 -15.42
N GLU A 542 -6.36 6.07 -15.99
CA GLU A 542 -6.38 5.93 -17.46
C GLU A 542 -7.59 6.60 -18.12
N ILE A 543 -8.77 6.48 -17.51
CA ILE A 543 -10.02 7.07 -18.04
C ILE A 543 -10.01 8.61 -17.94
N ILE A 544 -9.61 9.15 -16.78
CA ILE A 544 -9.59 10.59 -16.52
C ILE A 544 -8.46 11.32 -17.28
N PHE A 545 -7.39 10.63 -17.63
CA PHE A 545 -6.34 11.18 -18.48
C PHE A 545 -6.53 10.85 -19.97
N GLY A 546 -7.37 9.87 -20.31
CA GLY A 546 -7.54 9.40 -21.69
C GLY A 546 -6.30 8.68 -22.22
N GLU A 547 -5.55 8.01 -21.35
CA GLU A 547 -4.21 7.48 -21.64
C GLU A 547 -4.07 6.02 -21.18
N ASN A 548 -3.36 5.21 -21.96
CA ASN A 548 -2.98 3.86 -21.55
C ASN A 548 -1.70 3.92 -20.72
N LEU A 549 -1.82 3.59 -19.44
CA LEU A 549 -0.76 3.73 -18.44
C LEU A 549 -0.38 2.35 -17.88
N LYS A 550 -0.35 2.22 -16.55
CA LYS A 550 0.11 1.03 -15.82
C LYS A 550 -1.04 0.27 -15.15
N ALA A 551 -2.30 0.54 -15.51
CA ALA A 551 -3.40 -0.26 -15.00
C ALA A 551 -3.25 -1.73 -15.37
N SER A 552 -3.56 -2.61 -14.42
CA SER A 552 -3.44 -4.05 -14.63
C SER A 552 -4.39 -4.54 -15.73
N ALA A 553 -4.03 -5.65 -16.37
CA ALA A 553 -4.93 -6.28 -17.35
C ALA A 553 -6.29 -6.64 -16.72
N ALA A 554 -6.27 -7.13 -15.47
CA ALA A 554 -7.49 -7.42 -14.71
C ALA A 554 -8.36 -6.17 -14.51
N ALA A 555 -7.77 -5.02 -14.19
CA ALA A 555 -8.50 -3.76 -14.04
C ALA A 555 -9.12 -3.29 -15.35
N ARG A 556 -8.39 -3.37 -16.47
CA ARG A 556 -8.94 -3.00 -17.80
C ARG A 556 -10.03 -3.96 -18.28
N THR A 557 -9.96 -5.24 -17.91
CA THR A 557 -11.00 -6.23 -18.21
C THR A 557 -12.24 -5.99 -17.37
N ALA A 558 -12.09 -5.75 -16.07
CA ALA A 558 -13.21 -5.46 -15.17
C ALA A 558 -13.90 -4.14 -15.54
N HIS A 559 -13.11 -3.15 -15.96
CA HIS A 559 -13.56 -1.79 -16.25
C HIS A 559 -13.10 -1.36 -17.66
N PRO A 560 -13.82 -1.78 -18.71
CA PRO A 560 -13.44 -1.51 -20.10
C PRO A 560 -13.47 -0.02 -20.44
N ASN A 561 -13.05 0.33 -21.66
CA ASN A 561 -13.15 1.72 -22.14
C ASN A 561 -14.62 2.20 -22.12
N PRO A 562 -14.85 3.50 -21.85
CA PRO A 562 -16.17 4.08 -22.00
C PRO A 562 -16.77 3.76 -23.39
N PRO A 563 -18.07 3.45 -23.48
CA PRO A 563 -18.71 3.08 -24.75
C PRO A 563 -18.67 4.25 -25.75
N ALA A 564 -18.82 3.96 -27.05
CA ALA A 564 -18.66 4.96 -28.12
C ALA A 564 -19.58 6.20 -28.06
N GLY A 565 -20.66 6.16 -27.27
CA GLY A 565 -21.55 7.30 -27.03
C GLY A 565 -21.31 8.04 -25.72
N ALA A 566 -20.33 7.60 -24.91
CA ALA A 566 -19.98 8.28 -23.68
C ALA A 566 -19.21 9.58 -23.97
N PRO A 567 -19.42 10.64 -23.17
CA PRO A 567 -18.61 11.84 -23.25
C PRO A 567 -17.12 11.55 -22.95
N ASP A 568 -16.23 12.37 -23.51
CA ASP A 568 -14.79 12.23 -23.32
C ASP A 568 -14.39 12.64 -21.89
N HIS A 569 -14.16 11.63 -21.05
CA HIS A 569 -13.80 11.80 -19.64
C HIS A 569 -12.45 12.52 -19.46
N SER A 570 -11.56 12.46 -20.46
CA SER A 570 -10.26 13.13 -20.39
C SER A 570 -10.37 14.66 -20.35
N THR A 571 -11.53 15.20 -20.72
CA THR A 571 -11.82 16.65 -20.78
C THR A 571 -12.71 17.14 -19.65
N MET A 572 -13.22 16.25 -18.79
CA MET A 572 -14.23 16.59 -17.77
C MET A 572 -13.65 17.20 -16.50
N LEU A 573 -12.43 16.79 -16.13
CA LEU A 573 -11.70 17.37 -15.02
C LEU A 573 -10.66 18.35 -15.55
N ASN A 574 -10.61 19.53 -14.92
CA ASN A 574 -9.56 20.49 -15.22
C ASN A 574 -8.22 20.09 -14.57
N LEU A 575 -7.16 20.89 -14.78
CA LEU A 575 -5.83 20.57 -14.28
C LEU A 575 -5.79 20.39 -12.75
N ALA A 576 -6.38 21.31 -11.98
CA ALA A 576 -6.36 21.23 -10.53
C ALA A 576 -7.22 20.08 -9.96
N GLU A 577 -8.33 19.75 -10.61
CA GLU A 577 -9.16 18.60 -10.25
C GLU A 577 -8.42 17.29 -10.51
N LYS A 578 -7.72 17.16 -11.65
CA LYS A 578 -6.85 16.01 -11.93
C LYS A 578 -5.72 15.90 -10.91
N ARG A 579 -5.16 17.02 -10.45
CA ARG A 579 -4.16 17.04 -9.38
C ARG A 579 -4.72 16.44 -8.09
N VAL A 580 -5.89 16.89 -7.62
CA VAL A 580 -6.51 16.38 -6.37
C VAL A 580 -6.75 14.87 -6.46
N VAL A 581 -7.33 14.39 -7.56
CA VAL A 581 -7.61 12.95 -7.73
C VAL A 581 -6.31 12.14 -7.80
N SER A 582 -5.29 12.65 -8.50
CA SER A 582 -3.99 11.97 -8.60
C SER A 582 -3.26 11.92 -7.25
N GLU A 583 -3.24 13.02 -6.51
CA GLU A 583 -2.68 13.06 -5.15
C GLU A 583 -3.42 12.10 -4.21
N TRP A 584 -4.75 12.08 -4.23
CA TRP A 584 -5.53 11.14 -3.42
C TRP A 584 -5.19 9.68 -3.73
N MET A 585 -5.17 9.30 -5.02
CA MET A 585 -4.78 7.94 -5.42
C MET A 585 -3.34 7.64 -4.99
N ASP A 586 -2.38 8.52 -5.30
CA ASP A 586 -0.95 8.33 -4.99
C ASP A 586 -0.63 8.31 -3.49
N LEU A 587 -1.50 8.84 -2.64
CA LEU A 587 -1.36 8.74 -1.18
C LEU A 587 -1.84 7.39 -0.64
N GLY A 588 -2.57 6.58 -1.41
CA GLY A 588 -3.12 5.30 -0.97
C GLY A 588 -4.62 5.21 -1.08
N GLY A 589 -5.29 6.23 -1.62
CA GLY A 589 -6.73 6.26 -1.78
C GLY A 589 -7.49 6.31 -0.45
N GLN A 590 -6.92 6.91 0.61
CA GLN A 590 -7.56 6.97 1.94
C GLN A 590 -8.89 7.70 1.92
N TYR A 591 -9.79 7.31 2.82
CA TYR A 591 -10.99 8.07 3.14
C TYR A 591 -10.62 9.37 3.88
N TYR A 592 -9.91 9.26 5.00
CA TYR A 592 -9.34 10.40 5.74
C TYR A 592 -7.84 10.26 5.95
N ASN A 593 -7.12 11.30 5.56
CA ASN A 593 -5.70 11.51 5.88
C ASN A 593 -5.51 12.39 7.13
N ASN A 594 -6.47 13.27 7.45
CA ASN A 594 -6.47 14.07 8.68
C ASN A 594 -7.51 13.60 9.70
N LEU A 595 -7.14 12.64 10.53
CA LEU A 595 -8.04 12.08 11.56
C LEU A 595 -8.30 13.04 12.73
N ALA A 596 -7.38 13.98 12.99
CA ALA A 596 -7.49 14.91 14.12
C ALA A 596 -8.54 16.00 13.89
N ALA A 597 -8.69 16.48 12.65
CA ALA A 597 -9.67 17.51 12.30
C ALA A 597 -11.10 16.96 12.17
N ASN A 598 -11.23 15.67 11.82
CA ASN A 598 -12.51 15.09 11.42
C ASN A 598 -13.15 14.18 12.49
N GLY A 599 -12.46 13.94 13.61
CA GLY A 599 -12.89 13.01 14.66
C GLY A 599 -12.76 11.54 14.24
N SER A 600 -12.39 10.66 15.16
CA SER A 600 -12.31 9.21 14.94
C SER A 600 -13.70 8.55 15.01
N PRO A 601 -13.92 7.37 14.39
CA PRO A 601 -14.08 7.09 12.97
C PRO A 601 -15.50 7.41 12.44
N VAL A 602 -15.59 7.29 11.12
CA VAL A 602 -16.73 7.27 10.19
C VAL A 602 -17.94 6.40 10.60
N ARG A 603 -17.92 5.71 11.75
CA ARG A 603 -19.07 4.91 12.17
C ARG A 603 -20.28 5.82 12.33
N VAL A 604 -21.30 5.46 11.58
CA VAL A 604 -22.68 5.78 11.91
C VAL A 604 -22.96 5.14 13.27
N ALA A 605 -22.70 5.85 14.37
CA ALA A 605 -22.68 5.31 15.73
C ALA A 605 -23.94 4.53 16.13
N LYS A 606 -25.05 4.79 15.44
CA LYS A 606 -26.36 4.17 15.66
C LYS A 606 -26.56 2.85 14.88
N LEU A 607 -25.81 2.59 13.81
CA LEU A 607 -25.77 1.29 13.13
C LEU A 607 -24.81 0.33 13.86
N SER A 608 -24.94 0.16 15.17
CA SER A 608 -24.05 -0.72 15.94
C SER A 608 -24.38 -2.21 15.75
N GLN A 609 -23.38 -3.08 15.91
CA GLN A 609 -23.57 -4.53 15.89
C GLN A 609 -24.57 -4.98 16.98
N THR A 610 -24.56 -4.36 18.16
CA THR A 610 -25.51 -4.66 19.25
C THR A 610 -26.97 -4.39 18.86
N VAL A 611 -27.23 -3.27 18.18
CA VAL A 611 -28.58 -2.97 17.68
C VAL A 611 -28.94 -3.92 16.53
N PHE A 612 -27.99 -4.21 15.64
CA PHE A 612 -28.19 -5.20 14.57
C PHE A 612 -28.57 -6.57 15.14
N GLU A 613 -27.83 -7.08 16.11
CA GLU A 613 -28.05 -8.38 16.76
C GLU A 613 -29.45 -8.50 17.37
N SER A 614 -29.92 -7.44 18.02
CA SER A 614 -31.21 -7.44 18.71
C SER A 614 -32.42 -7.13 17.81
N THR A 615 -32.22 -6.50 16.65
CA THR A 615 -33.34 -6.00 15.82
C THR A 615 -33.37 -6.55 14.39
N VAL A 616 -32.22 -6.61 13.70
CA VAL A 616 -32.13 -6.95 12.28
C VAL A 616 -31.71 -8.39 12.07
N PHE A 617 -30.72 -8.87 12.83
CA PHE A 617 -30.22 -10.23 12.75
C PHE A 617 -31.34 -11.28 12.87
N PRO A 618 -32.31 -11.19 13.81
CA PRO A 618 -33.39 -12.18 13.92
C PRO A 618 -34.31 -12.20 12.69
N ILE A 619 -34.53 -11.04 12.05
CA ILE A 619 -35.32 -10.92 10.82
C ILE A 619 -34.57 -11.59 9.67
N LEU A 620 -33.27 -11.29 9.53
CA LEU A 620 -32.43 -11.89 8.51
C LEU A 620 -32.38 -13.40 8.66
N GLN A 621 -32.20 -13.91 9.89
CA GLN A 621 -32.20 -15.34 10.17
C GLN A 621 -33.54 -16.02 9.86
N SER A 622 -34.68 -15.39 10.20
CA SER A 622 -35.99 -16.02 9.99
C SER A 622 -36.48 -15.95 8.54
N ASP A 623 -36.22 -14.85 7.83
CA ASP A 623 -36.89 -14.54 6.55
C ASP A 623 -35.95 -14.59 5.35
N CYS A 624 -34.64 -14.44 5.56
CA CYS A 624 -33.65 -14.36 4.49
C CYS A 624 -32.70 -15.56 4.50
N ALA A 625 -32.26 -15.99 5.67
CA ALA A 625 -31.14 -16.89 5.81
C ALA A 625 -31.42 -18.26 5.17
N SER A 626 -32.67 -18.72 5.15
CA SER A 626 -33.08 -19.94 4.43
C SER A 626 -32.75 -19.93 2.92
N CYS A 627 -32.56 -18.76 2.31
CA CYS A 627 -32.16 -18.57 0.91
C CYS A 627 -30.80 -17.85 0.77
N HIS A 628 -30.15 -17.49 1.88
CA HIS A 628 -28.92 -16.70 1.94
C HIS A 628 -27.77 -17.36 2.76
N GLN A 629 -27.86 -18.63 3.20
CA GLN A 629 -26.78 -19.43 3.82
C GLN A 629 -25.49 -19.63 2.97
N PRO A 630 -24.30 -19.86 3.56
CA PRO A 630 -23.10 -20.19 2.78
C PRO A 630 -23.19 -21.49 1.96
N ASN A 631 -24.04 -22.45 2.38
CA ASN A 631 -24.01 -23.84 1.91
C ASN A 631 -25.29 -24.36 1.21
N GLY A 632 -26.30 -23.51 0.94
CA GLY A 632 -27.56 -23.99 0.36
C GLY A 632 -28.54 -24.60 1.36
N ASN A 633 -29.84 -24.54 1.07
CA ASN A 633 -30.90 -25.07 1.94
C ASN A 633 -31.58 -26.30 1.31
N SER A 634 -31.71 -27.37 2.07
CA SER A 634 -32.20 -28.70 1.63
C SER A 634 -33.74 -28.81 1.58
N GLY A 635 -34.46 -27.81 1.07
CA GLY A 635 -35.89 -27.68 1.38
C GLY A 635 -36.90 -27.39 0.25
N ALA A 636 -36.51 -26.88 -0.90
CA ALA A 636 -37.43 -26.65 -2.02
C ALA A 636 -36.66 -26.85 -3.32
N ALA A 637 -37.27 -27.50 -4.32
CA ALA A 637 -36.65 -27.92 -5.59
C ALA A 637 -35.64 -26.90 -6.15
N GLN A 638 -34.36 -27.10 -5.82
CA GLN A 638 -33.28 -26.19 -6.13
C GLN A 638 -32.00 -27.04 -6.21
N THR A 639 -31.50 -27.24 -7.42
CA THR A 639 -30.18 -27.85 -7.67
C THR A 639 -29.09 -26.91 -7.14
N ALA A 640 -27.84 -27.38 -6.99
CA ALA A 640 -26.67 -26.58 -6.53
C ALA A 640 -26.44 -25.24 -7.28
N GLN A 641 -27.22 -24.99 -8.34
CA GLN A 641 -27.30 -23.80 -9.19
C GLN A 641 -28.23 -22.68 -8.70
N SER A 642 -28.91 -22.80 -7.55
CA SER A 642 -29.90 -21.79 -7.12
C SER A 642 -29.45 -20.87 -5.97
N PHE A 643 -28.36 -21.22 -5.28
CA PHE A 643 -27.62 -20.27 -4.44
C PHE A 643 -26.85 -19.25 -5.29
N ALA A 644 -26.61 -19.68 -6.53
CA ALA A 644 -26.42 -19.01 -7.81
C ALA A 644 -25.98 -17.54 -7.86
N ASP A 645 -26.73 -16.64 -7.22
CA ASP A 645 -26.77 -15.22 -7.61
C ASP A 645 -26.77 -14.26 -6.41
N ASN A 646 -26.41 -14.74 -5.22
CA ASN A 646 -26.64 -13.99 -3.99
C ASN A 646 -25.41 -13.20 -3.51
N ARG A 647 -25.41 -11.87 -3.73
CA ARG A 647 -24.40 -10.94 -3.18
C ARG A 647 -24.48 -10.80 -1.65
N PHE A 648 -25.56 -11.26 -1.03
CA PHE A 648 -25.83 -11.15 0.39
C PHE A 648 -25.79 -12.55 1.01
N VAL A 649 -24.67 -12.91 1.63
CA VAL A 649 -24.47 -14.23 2.25
C VAL A 649 -24.52 -14.08 3.76
N LEU A 650 -25.46 -14.76 4.41
CA LEU A 650 -25.68 -14.80 5.84
C LEU A 650 -25.08 -16.08 6.41
N ALA A 651 -23.91 -15.95 7.02
CA ALA A 651 -23.16 -17.04 7.62
C ALA A 651 -23.73 -17.51 8.97
N GLY A 652 -24.73 -16.82 9.51
CA GLY A 652 -25.30 -17.15 10.82
C GLY A 652 -24.50 -16.61 12.01
N SER A 653 -23.36 -15.96 11.74
CA SER A 653 -22.57 -15.26 12.75
C SER A 653 -22.99 -13.79 12.82
N VAL A 654 -23.21 -13.26 14.02
CA VAL A 654 -23.66 -11.86 14.21
C VAL A 654 -22.67 -10.86 13.59
N GLU A 655 -21.36 -11.05 13.81
CA GLU A 655 -20.32 -10.15 13.31
C GLU A 655 -20.22 -10.16 11.78
N GLY A 656 -20.13 -11.35 11.17
CA GLY A 656 -20.05 -11.49 9.72
C GLY A 656 -21.32 -10.97 9.02
N ASP A 657 -22.48 -11.33 9.54
CA ASP A 657 -23.78 -10.94 8.97
C ASP A 657 -24.03 -9.44 9.15
N TYR A 658 -23.52 -8.83 10.23
CA TYR A 658 -23.53 -7.39 10.41
C TYR A 658 -22.70 -6.71 9.32
N ASN A 659 -21.45 -7.12 9.13
CA ASN A 659 -20.53 -6.50 8.17
C ASN A 659 -21.07 -6.61 6.74
N VAL A 660 -21.55 -7.79 6.31
CA VAL A 660 -22.13 -7.95 4.96
C VAL A 660 -23.43 -7.16 4.80
N THR A 661 -24.26 -7.06 5.85
CA THR A 661 -25.50 -6.25 5.81
C THR A 661 -25.22 -4.77 5.60
N LEU A 662 -24.16 -4.22 6.22
CA LEU A 662 -23.77 -2.83 6.01
C LEU A 662 -23.43 -2.55 4.54
N THR A 663 -22.81 -3.50 3.83
CA THR A 663 -22.49 -3.34 2.40
C THR A 663 -23.72 -3.27 1.49
N MET A 664 -24.90 -3.69 1.97
CA MET A 664 -26.15 -3.65 1.21
C MET A 664 -26.90 -2.32 1.34
N ILE A 665 -26.37 -1.39 2.15
CA ILE A 665 -26.93 -0.06 2.42
C ILE A 665 -26.12 0.98 1.66
N SER A 666 -26.70 1.57 0.61
CA SER A 666 -26.08 2.62 -0.21
C SER A 666 -26.46 4.04 0.24
N ASP A 667 -27.47 4.15 1.11
CA ASP A 667 -27.93 5.43 1.65
C ASP A 667 -28.64 5.20 2.99
N VAL A 668 -28.00 5.61 4.08
CA VAL A 668 -28.56 5.52 5.44
C VAL A 668 -29.72 6.49 5.67
N CYS A 669 -29.84 7.56 4.88
CA CYS A 669 -30.93 8.52 4.97
C CYS A 669 -32.11 8.13 4.07
N ASN A 670 -31.91 7.24 3.10
CA ASN A 670 -32.95 6.68 2.25
C ASN A 670 -32.84 5.16 2.15
N GLY A 671 -33.10 4.48 3.27
CA GLY A 671 -33.12 3.02 3.35
C GLY A 671 -33.89 2.31 2.23
N PRO A 672 -35.11 2.76 1.84
CA PRO A 672 -35.85 2.15 0.73
C PRO A 672 -35.11 2.10 -0.61
N SER A 673 -34.15 3.01 -0.84
CA SER A 673 -33.31 2.99 -2.04
C SER A 673 -32.22 1.93 -2.00
N SER A 674 -31.84 1.45 -0.81
CA SER A 674 -30.76 0.48 -0.60
C SER A 674 -31.19 -0.93 -1.00
N ALA A 675 -30.25 -1.73 -1.52
CA ALA A 675 -30.53 -3.08 -2.01
C ALA A 675 -31.11 -4.01 -0.92
N LEU A 676 -30.71 -3.80 0.35
CA LEU A 676 -31.20 -4.52 1.53
C LEU A 676 -32.73 -4.47 1.70
N LEU A 677 -33.36 -3.34 1.36
CA LEU A 677 -34.82 -3.17 1.44
C LEU A 677 -35.48 -3.27 0.06
N ARG A 678 -34.91 -2.62 -0.95
CA ARG A 678 -35.51 -2.51 -2.29
C ARG A 678 -35.78 -3.85 -2.94
N ARG A 679 -34.81 -4.78 -2.87
CA ARG A 679 -34.88 -6.07 -3.57
C ARG A 679 -35.88 -7.05 -2.94
N PRO A 680 -35.85 -7.33 -1.63
CA PRO A 680 -36.80 -8.27 -1.02
C PRO A 680 -38.22 -7.70 -0.87
N SER A 681 -38.45 -6.43 -1.19
CA SER A 681 -39.79 -5.81 -1.23
C SER A 681 -40.54 -5.97 -2.55
N THR A 682 -39.93 -6.59 -3.57
CA THR A 682 -40.61 -6.91 -4.84
C THR A 682 -40.92 -8.40 -4.95
N ALA A 683 -41.99 -8.77 -5.65
CA ALA A 683 -42.29 -10.15 -6.02
C ALA A 683 -42.39 -10.29 -7.55
N PRO A 684 -41.78 -11.30 -8.16
CA PRO A 684 -40.95 -12.33 -7.52
C PRO A 684 -39.56 -11.81 -7.11
N HIS A 685 -39.01 -12.42 -6.06
CA HIS A 685 -37.66 -12.25 -5.51
C HIS A 685 -36.97 -13.62 -5.40
N PRO A 686 -35.86 -13.86 -6.12
CA PRO A 686 -35.26 -12.95 -7.10
C PRO A 686 -36.18 -12.71 -8.31
N SER A 687 -35.88 -11.67 -9.09
CA SER A 687 -36.60 -11.39 -10.34
C SER A 687 -36.57 -12.62 -11.24
N GLY A 688 -37.74 -13.06 -11.71
CA GLY A 688 -37.88 -14.29 -12.50
C GLY A 688 -38.23 -15.56 -11.71
N ALA A 689 -38.29 -15.52 -10.38
CA ALA A 689 -38.74 -16.68 -9.60
C ALA A 689 -40.22 -17.01 -9.89
N THR A 690 -40.52 -18.30 -10.10
CA THR A 690 -41.88 -18.76 -10.42
C THR A 690 -42.63 -19.15 -9.15
N GLY A 691 -43.88 -18.69 -9.00
CA GLY A 691 -44.77 -19.12 -7.92
C GLY A 691 -44.76 -18.27 -6.64
N GLN A 692 -43.87 -17.27 -6.56
CA GLN A 692 -43.90 -16.29 -5.46
C GLN A 692 -44.76 -15.08 -5.84
N THR A 693 -45.85 -14.87 -5.10
CA THR A 693 -46.79 -13.75 -5.31
C THR A 693 -46.71 -12.67 -4.23
N THR A 694 -46.05 -12.96 -3.10
CA THR A 694 -45.83 -12.02 -2.00
C THR A 694 -44.34 -11.78 -1.80
N PRO A 695 -43.90 -10.52 -1.64
CA PRO A 695 -42.51 -10.22 -1.36
C PRO A 695 -42.03 -10.84 -0.03
N PRO A 696 -40.79 -11.33 0.07
CA PRO A 696 -40.21 -11.78 1.34
C PRO A 696 -40.22 -10.71 2.44
N LEU A 697 -40.02 -9.45 2.06
CA LEU A 697 -40.00 -8.31 2.97
C LEU A 697 -40.90 -7.18 2.43
N PRO A 698 -42.24 -7.30 2.54
CA PRO A 698 -43.16 -6.32 1.96
C PRO A 698 -42.91 -4.89 2.48
N ALA A 699 -42.85 -3.93 1.56
CA ALA A 699 -42.67 -2.53 1.92
C ALA A 699 -43.76 -2.05 2.88
N GLY A 700 -43.36 -1.40 3.97
CA GLY A 700 -44.26 -0.91 5.02
C GLY A 700 -44.70 -1.95 6.06
N GLY A 701 -44.31 -3.22 5.93
CA GLY A 701 -44.55 -4.25 6.95
C GLY A 701 -43.71 -4.06 8.21
N THR A 702 -44.05 -4.72 9.32
CA THR A 702 -43.35 -4.55 10.62
C THR A 702 -41.85 -4.85 10.53
N LYS A 703 -41.47 -5.95 9.87
CA LYS A 703 -40.05 -6.34 9.69
C LYS A 703 -39.31 -5.38 8.76
N TYR A 704 -39.95 -4.96 7.66
CA TYR A 704 -39.42 -3.93 6.77
C TYR A 704 -39.16 -2.63 7.54
N ASN A 705 -40.13 -2.17 8.32
CA ASN A 705 -40.03 -0.94 9.10
C ASN A 705 -38.97 -1.06 10.19
N ALA A 706 -38.75 -2.24 10.77
CA ALA A 706 -37.67 -2.45 11.74
C ALA A 706 -36.28 -2.26 11.08
N ILE A 707 -36.05 -2.89 9.93
CA ILE A 707 -34.80 -2.72 9.17
C ILE A 707 -34.66 -1.29 8.67
N ALA A 708 -35.72 -0.68 8.12
CA ALA A 708 -35.72 0.70 7.66
C ALA A 708 -35.45 1.69 8.81
N SER A 709 -36.02 1.47 9.99
CA SER A 709 -35.76 2.30 11.17
C SER A 709 -34.31 2.15 11.66
N TRP A 710 -33.76 0.93 11.60
CA TRP A 710 -32.35 0.70 11.91
C TRP A 710 -31.46 1.46 10.92
N ILE A 711 -31.69 1.33 9.61
CA ILE A 711 -30.95 2.08 8.58
C ILE A 711 -31.06 3.59 8.83
N ALA A 712 -32.28 4.11 9.00
CA ALA A 712 -32.55 5.54 9.20
C ALA A 712 -31.97 6.08 10.50
N SER A 713 -31.80 5.23 11.54
CA SER A 713 -31.08 5.63 12.75
C SER A 713 -29.67 6.10 12.43
N GLY A 714 -29.12 5.65 11.30
CA GLY A 714 -27.82 6.02 10.82
C GLY A 714 -27.70 7.37 10.14
N CYS A 715 -28.81 8.00 9.79
CA CYS A 715 -28.78 9.32 9.17
C CYS A 715 -28.41 10.39 10.21
N GLN A 716 -27.32 11.13 9.96
CA GLN A 716 -26.89 12.21 10.86
C GLN A 716 -27.80 13.44 10.81
N ASN A 717 -28.48 13.65 9.67
CA ASN A 717 -29.47 14.72 9.45
C ASN A 717 -30.73 14.11 8.80
N PRO A 718 -31.62 13.47 9.61
CA PRO A 718 -32.79 12.74 9.12
C PRO A 718 -33.86 13.60 8.46
#